data_AF-A0A2T4XU09-F1
#
_entry.id   AF-A0A2T4XU09-F1
#
_cell.length_a   1.000
_cell.length_b   1.000
_cell.length_c   1.000
_cell.angle_alpha   90.00
_cell.angle_beta   90.00
_cell.angle_gamma   90.00
#
_symmetry.space_group_name_H-M   'P 1'
#
loop_
_entity.id
_entity.type
_entity.pdbx_description
1 polymer ?
#
loop_
_entity_poly.entity_id
_entity_poly.type
_entity_poly.pdbx_seq_one_letter_code
_entity_poly.pdbx_strand_id
1 'polypeptide(L)'
;MAQLRIRGVRSYAPDRDICFDLSSKVTLIYGQNGSGKSTVSGYFYDRQADKYRHCTFESPHVSHFQVFNQEYIDSKFTRSDYQPGIFTLSEANQESQDKINSNNKESAKLSARTDKLNEEIAEKEGMKETVTDSCAKDIFNRTVNDRKILSDFLDGAKIKRSFYERMVATPLSEVSTTAEALADKWRMLSQSEGTLVAEIHIPPTTVLTEDTLTLMQEPVMPASSTQFSALIQKIGNADWVRQGQQYIHDDICPFCQQSLDVTAFSRELIQMFDESYQTSLGALSQAAERLAQDCDALAELERRVTTHAFVDEDSQILSLVKTVNKGFRILLQQLLTKIKEPSRQVQPENVQDPLVQFRKEVDVLNIRVRENNRLAENFSQEKQNLYTEVMAHLRGICEEFFAGRDRQLGELQNEIDTRLREVGALAASKKTLDDETNRLTGQLSDIQPTINSINANLRLLGITGFEIICHDAEMKLYRLRRGSEPEKAEVFKSLSEGEKTMVAFLYFIESCSGSLTPETIHPENKLIVIDDPISSLSHNYIYEVAALIKRKIIKAAAARHVVILTHNMFFFQEMLLNSGRLQDGRKAPANWSLFRIIKSDYSSCETLSMHEMLNEYQALWQTLKDVRDAKTQPVVLFNTMRNILEYYFSFSCKNEKLKEALESLATEHSDAGEYDSFYRAINRHSHSDGRNLFSTGVIDKERYLNMFRKVFIHTDDHEHYLAMMGESEERPETEA
;
A
#
# COMPACT_ATOMS: atom_id res chain seq x y z
N MET A 1 -59.64 14.49 19.81
CA MET A 1 -59.47 15.85 20.33
C MET A 1 -58.00 16.22 20.13
N ALA A 2 -57.72 17.34 19.46
CA ALA A 2 -56.38 17.88 19.24
C ALA A 2 -56.44 19.39 19.52
N GLN A 3 -55.91 19.85 20.65
CA GLN A 3 -56.04 21.24 21.10
C GLN A 3 -54.69 21.87 21.38
N LEU A 4 -54.48 23.09 20.86
CA LEU A 4 -53.31 23.91 21.13
C LEU A 4 -53.69 25.09 22.03
N ARG A 5 -52.95 25.29 23.12
CA ARG A 5 -53.07 26.45 24.00
C ARG A 5 -51.79 27.28 23.88
N ILE A 6 -51.94 28.56 23.56
CA ILE A 6 -50.83 29.52 23.45
C ILE A 6 -50.97 30.60 24.51
N ARG A 7 -49.90 30.87 25.27
CA ARG A 7 -49.82 31.95 26.26
C ARG A 7 -48.44 32.57 26.32
N GLY A 8 -48.38 33.90 26.40
CA GLY A 8 -47.16 34.65 26.74
C GLY A 8 -46.05 34.59 25.69
N VAL A 9 -46.40 34.46 24.40
CA VAL A 9 -45.43 34.36 23.31
C VAL A 9 -45.73 35.39 22.22
N ARG A 10 -44.74 36.21 21.85
CA ARG A 10 -44.84 37.23 20.79
C ARG A 10 -46.08 38.13 21.00
N SER A 11 -47.10 37.98 20.18
CA SER A 11 -48.32 38.80 20.19
C SER A 11 -49.43 38.25 21.11
N TYR A 12 -49.26 37.09 21.73
CA TYR A 12 -50.25 36.49 22.62
C TYR A 12 -50.04 36.95 24.06
N ALA A 13 -51.15 37.24 24.76
CA ALA A 13 -51.15 37.80 26.10
C ALA A 13 -50.47 36.88 27.15
N PRO A 14 -49.78 37.43 28.16
CA PRO A 14 -49.09 36.64 29.19
C PRO A 14 -50.03 36.04 30.24
N ASP A 15 -51.23 36.58 30.39
CA ASP A 15 -52.17 36.32 31.48
C ASP A 15 -53.40 35.46 31.09
N ARG A 16 -53.57 35.17 29.79
CA ARG A 16 -54.68 34.35 29.28
C ARG A 16 -54.24 33.35 28.21
N ASP A 17 -54.85 32.17 28.22
CA ASP A 17 -54.63 31.14 27.22
C ASP A 17 -55.53 31.39 25.99
N ILE A 18 -54.97 31.33 24.79
CA ILE A 18 -55.73 31.27 23.54
C ILE A 18 -55.74 29.82 23.04
N CYS A 19 -56.93 29.25 22.92
CA CYS A 19 -57.14 27.86 22.52
C CYS A 19 -57.50 27.75 21.03
N PHE A 20 -56.82 26.85 20.33
CA PHE A 20 -57.14 26.46 18.95
C PHE A 20 -57.59 25.00 18.94
N ASP A 21 -58.81 24.74 18.46
CA ASP A 21 -59.28 23.37 18.22
C ASP A 21 -58.84 22.89 16.83
N LEU A 22 -57.88 21.98 16.82
CA LEU A 22 -57.27 21.41 15.62
C LEU A 22 -57.77 19.97 15.38
N SER A 23 -58.92 19.59 15.97
CA SER A 23 -59.48 18.23 15.90
C SER A 23 -60.08 17.87 14.53
N SER A 24 -60.37 18.85 13.69
CA SER A 24 -60.88 18.62 12.33
C SER A 24 -59.81 18.01 11.42
N LYS A 25 -60.23 17.36 10.33
CA LYS A 25 -59.28 16.83 9.35
C LYS A 25 -58.45 17.96 8.73
N VAL A 26 -59.10 19.08 8.44
CA VAL A 26 -58.45 20.30 7.96
C VAL A 26 -58.88 21.48 8.83
N THR A 27 -57.91 22.27 9.29
CA THR A 27 -58.16 23.54 9.97
C THR A 27 -57.53 24.65 9.15
N LEU A 28 -58.35 25.54 8.62
CA LEU A 28 -57.91 26.69 7.82
C LEU A 28 -58.03 27.96 8.65
N ILE A 29 -56.92 28.68 8.82
CA ILE A 29 -56.81 29.84 9.69
C ILE A 29 -56.40 31.06 8.87
N TYR A 30 -57.27 32.07 8.83
CA TYR A 30 -56.96 33.36 8.22
C TYR A 30 -56.40 34.35 9.27
N GLY A 31 -55.44 35.19 8.90
CA GLY A 31 -55.02 36.28 9.78
C GLY A 31 -54.15 37.30 9.08
N GLN A 32 -54.32 38.58 9.39
CA GLN A 32 -53.51 39.65 8.81
C GLN A 32 -52.03 39.53 9.19
N ASN A 33 -51.16 40.25 8.47
CA ASN A 33 -49.73 40.26 8.78
C ASN A 33 -49.49 40.79 10.20
N GLY A 34 -48.61 40.12 10.95
CA GLY A 34 -48.32 40.46 12.34
C GLY A 34 -49.40 40.07 13.36
N SER A 35 -50.46 39.33 12.96
CA SER A 35 -51.53 38.89 13.87
C SER A 35 -51.16 37.71 14.78
N GLY A 36 -50.02 37.03 14.54
CA GLY A 36 -49.56 35.91 15.37
C GLY A 36 -49.69 34.51 14.75
N LYS A 37 -49.99 34.39 13.45
CA LYS A 37 -50.02 33.11 12.71
C LYS A 37 -48.73 32.29 12.87
N SER A 38 -47.57 32.89 12.60
CA SER A 38 -46.29 32.19 12.66
C SER A 38 -45.85 31.78 14.05
N THR A 39 -46.51 32.27 15.09
CA THR A 39 -46.34 31.74 16.46
C THR A 39 -47.03 30.39 16.61
N VAL A 40 -48.17 30.17 15.93
CA VAL A 40 -48.89 28.89 15.92
C VAL A 40 -48.07 27.82 15.20
N SER A 41 -47.61 28.11 13.98
CA SER A 41 -46.76 27.18 13.22
C SER A 41 -45.42 26.95 13.90
N GLY A 42 -44.78 28.01 14.39
CA GLY A 42 -43.50 27.96 15.07
C GLY A 42 -43.51 27.13 16.35
N TYR A 43 -44.64 27.03 17.06
CA TYR A 43 -44.77 26.11 18.20
C TYR A 43 -44.53 24.67 17.75
N PHE A 44 -45.16 24.23 16.66
CA PHE A 44 -45.01 22.87 16.15
C PHE A 44 -43.64 22.60 15.52
N TYR A 45 -42.94 23.65 15.07
CA TYR A 45 -41.58 23.54 14.52
C TYR A 45 -40.55 23.27 15.62
N ASP A 46 -40.60 24.03 16.72
CA ASP A 46 -39.70 23.86 17.87
C ASP A 46 -40.46 24.08 19.19
N ARG A 47 -41.08 23.00 19.68
CA ARG A 47 -41.89 23.00 20.91
C ARG A 47 -41.05 23.21 22.17
N GLN A 48 -39.75 22.95 22.11
CA GLN A 48 -38.83 22.99 23.26
C GLN A 48 -38.18 24.36 23.43
N ALA A 49 -38.29 25.27 22.45
CA ALA A 49 -37.79 26.62 22.59
C ALA A 49 -38.37 27.31 23.83
N ASP A 50 -37.52 27.95 24.62
CA ASP A 50 -37.88 28.65 25.87
C ASP A 50 -39.07 29.61 25.72
N LYS A 51 -39.19 30.22 24.54
CA LYS A 51 -40.28 31.13 24.20
C LYS A 51 -41.66 30.47 24.26
N TYR A 52 -41.79 29.14 24.15
CA TYR A 52 -43.05 28.39 24.17
C TYR A 52 -43.34 27.65 25.49
N ARG A 53 -42.58 27.90 26.56
CA ARG A 53 -42.70 27.21 27.86
C ARG A 53 -44.10 27.22 28.50
N HIS A 54 -44.96 28.17 28.13
CA HIS A 54 -46.33 28.29 28.62
C HIS A 54 -47.38 27.81 27.61
N CYS A 55 -46.96 27.21 26.50
CA CYS A 55 -47.83 26.68 25.45
C CYS A 55 -47.89 25.15 25.52
N THR A 56 -49.08 24.59 25.27
CA THR A 56 -49.30 23.14 25.33
C THR A 56 -50.13 22.67 24.15
N PHE A 57 -49.82 21.48 23.63
CA PHE A 57 -50.64 20.79 22.64
C PHE A 57 -50.98 19.40 23.13
N GLU A 58 -52.28 19.09 23.16
CA GLU A 58 -52.84 17.85 23.69
C GLU A 58 -53.55 17.10 22.55
N SER A 59 -53.10 15.88 22.28
CA SER A 59 -53.76 14.94 21.36
C SER A 59 -53.39 13.50 21.74
N PRO A 60 -54.35 12.55 21.77
CA PRO A 60 -54.08 11.16 22.12
C PRO A 60 -53.45 10.36 20.97
N HIS A 61 -53.47 10.87 19.74
CA HIS A 61 -53.00 10.15 18.56
C HIS A 61 -51.84 10.85 17.85
N VAL A 62 -51.75 12.19 17.91
CA VAL A 62 -50.69 12.91 17.21
C VAL A 62 -49.40 12.92 18.04
N SER A 63 -48.35 12.31 17.50
CA SER A 63 -47.00 12.31 18.07
C SER A 63 -45.95 12.93 17.16
N HIS A 64 -46.25 13.12 15.86
CA HIS A 64 -45.31 13.65 14.89
C HIS A 64 -45.83 14.92 14.20
N PHE A 65 -44.96 15.92 14.05
CA PHE A 65 -45.27 17.23 13.46
C PHE A 65 -44.43 17.46 12.22
N GLN A 66 -45.06 17.87 11.13
CA GLN A 66 -44.35 18.37 9.96
C GLN A 66 -44.84 19.78 9.66
N VAL A 67 -43.90 20.74 9.69
CA VAL A 67 -44.23 22.16 9.63
C VAL A 67 -43.51 22.81 8.45
N PHE A 68 -44.29 23.48 7.60
CA PHE A 68 -43.79 24.38 6.57
C PHE A 68 -44.02 25.82 7.03
N ASN A 69 -42.94 26.53 7.31
CA ASN A 69 -42.91 27.94 7.72
C ASN A 69 -41.57 28.57 7.28
N GLN A 70 -41.34 29.85 7.61
CA GLN A 70 -40.09 30.52 7.27
C GLN A 70 -38.86 29.83 7.88
N GLU A 71 -38.95 29.37 9.13
CA GLU A 71 -37.84 28.65 9.78
C GLU A 71 -37.47 27.35 9.03
N TYR A 72 -38.47 26.63 8.49
CA TYR A 72 -38.24 25.46 7.64
C TYR A 72 -37.48 25.86 6.37
N ILE A 73 -37.92 26.91 5.67
CA ILE A 73 -37.26 27.41 4.46
C ILE A 73 -35.81 27.76 4.79
N ASP A 74 -35.60 28.61 5.79
CA ASP A 74 -34.28 29.10 6.18
C ASP A 74 -33.33 27.94 6.51
N SER A 75 -33.81 26.92 7.27
CA SER A 75 -33.02 25.74 7.66
C SER A 75 -32.48 24.94 6.47
N LYS A 76 -33.17 24.97 5.32
CA LYS A 76 -32.72 24.28 4.11
C LYS A 76 -31.66 25.05 3.32
N PHE A 77 -31.39 26.32 3.68
CA PHE A 77 -30.50 27.21 2.94
C PHE A 77 -29.38 27.88 3.76
N THR A 78 -29.20 27.59 5.07
CA THR A 78 -28.33 28.40 5.97
C THR A 78 -26.85 28.01 6.09
N ARG A 79 -26.38 26.83 5.65
CA ARG A 79 -24.98 26.41 5.91
C ARG A 79 -24.03 26.75 4.76
N SER A 80 -22.83 27.26 5.07
CA SER A 80 -21.76 27.59 4.13
C SER A 80 -20.51 26.80 4.48
N ASP A 81 -19.92 26.10 3.49
CA ASP A 81 -18.48 25.86 3.25
C ASP A 81 -18.30 24.79 2.14
N TYR A 82 -19.24 23.84 2.08
CA TYR A 82 -19.55 23.04 0.90
C TYR A 82 -20.99 23.35 0.57
N GLN A 83 -21.32 23.68 -0.69
CA GLN A 83 -22.70 24.02 -1.07
C GLN A 83 -23.64 22.94 -0.54
N PRO A 84 -24.39 23.19 0.56
CA PRO A 84 -25.36 22.23 1.01
C PRO A 84 -26.41 22.32 -0.07
N GLY A 85 -26.48 21.27 -0.88
CA GLY A 85 -27.64 21.11 -1.70
C GLY A 85 -28.86 21.16 -0.79
N ILE A 86 -30.02 21.28 -1.40
CA ILE A 86 -31.29 20.78 -0.87
C ILE A 86 -31.21 19.25 -0.54
N PHE A 87 -30.01 18.68 -0.34
CA PHE A 87 -29.64 17.30 -0.64
C PHE A 87 -28.84 16.54 0.42
N THR A 88 -28.99 16.88 1.70
CA THR A 88 -28.73 15.94 2.79
C THR A 88 -30.07 15.61 3.47
N LEU A 89 -30.84 14.74 2.80
CA LEU A 89 -32.28 14.54 3.00
C LEU A 89 -32.71 13.75 4.25
N SER A 90 -31.82 13.51 5.18
CA SER A 90 -32.18 13.20 6.56
C SER A 90 -30.99 13.59 7.42
N GLU A 91 -31.22 14.12 8.62
CA GLU A 91 -30.13 14.31 9.59
C GLU A 91 -29.37 12.99 9.83
N ALA A 92 -30.05 11.85 9.67
CA ALA A 92 -29.48 10.50 9.70
C ALA A 92 -28.44 10.21 8.57
N ASN A 93 -28.56 10.86 7.41
CA ASN A 93 -27.63 10.68 6.29
C ASN A 93 -26.41 11.61 6.38
N GLN A 94 -26.49 12.72 7.12
CA GLN A 94 -25.37 13.65 7.29
C GLN A 94 -24.22 12.99 8.07
N GLU A 95 -24.53 12.33 9.19
CA GLU A 95 -23.52 11.63 10.00
C GLU A 95 -22.84 10.52 9.20
N SER A 96 -23.63 9.76 8.44
CA SER A 96 -23.12 8.72 7.54
C SER A 96 -22.21 9.31 6.46
N GLN A 97 -22.57 10.45 5.88
CA GLN A 97 -21.77 11.13 4.85
C GLN A 97 -20.46 11.71 5.39
N ASP A 98 -20.50 12.34 6.57
CA ASP A 98 -19.30 12.87 7.23
C ASP A 98 -18.31 11.73 7.56
N LYS A 99 -18.86 10.58 7.96
CA LYS A 99 -18.07 9.37 8.24
C LYS A 99 -17.49 8.74 6.99
N ILE A 100 -18.25 8.66 5.89
CA ILE A 100 -17.75 8.24 4.57
C ILE A 100 -16.60 9.16 4.11
N ASN A 101 -16.76 10.48 4.20
CA ASN A 101 -15.74 11.45 3.82
C ASN A 101 -14.47 11.30 4.68
N SER A 102 -14.64 11.10 5.98
CA SER A 102 -13.52 10.84 6.91
C SER A 102 -12.81 9.52 6.55
N ASN A 103 -13.55 8.44 6.31
CA ASN A 103 -13.02 7.14 5.92
C ASN A 103 -12.23 7.23 4.61
N ASN A 104 -12.76 7.93 3.60
CA ASN A 104 -12.09 8.12 2.31
C ASN A 104 -10.77 8.91 2.47
N LYS A 105 -10.77 9.94 3.32
CA LYS A 105 -9.55 10.73 3.61
C LYS A 105 -8.49 9.89 4.32
N GLU A 106 -8.89 9.06 5.28
CA GLU A 106 -7.96 8.13 5.95
C GLU A 106 -7.50 7.01 5.02
N SER A 107 -8.39 6.44 4.19
CA SER A 107 -8.04 5.42 3.17
C SER A 107 -6.99 5.96 2.18
N ALA A 108 -7.11 7.22 1.75
CA ALA A 108 -6.12 7.89 0.91
C ALA A 108 -4.75 8.05 1.62
N LYS A 109 -4.75 8.44 2.90
CA LYS A 109 -3.50 8.52 3.70
C LYS A 109 -2.84 7.16 3.88
N LEU A 110 -3.63 6.11 4.16
CA LEU A 110 -3.13 4.74 4.28
C LEU A 110 -2.53 4.25 2.96
N SER A 111 -3.15 4.59 1.83
CA SER A 111 -2.63 4.27 0.50
C SER A 111 -1.27 4.94 0.24
N ALA A 112 -1.17 6.26 0.48
CA ALA A 112 0.09 6.98 0.29
C ALA A 112 1.22 6.46 1.19
N ARG A 113 0.90 6.05 2.43
CA ARG A 113 1.88 5.43 3.33
C ARG A 113 2.30 4.03 2.85
N THR A 114 1.38 3.26 2.28
CA THR A 114 1.67 1.94 1.70
C THR A 114 2.61 2.07 0.50
N ASP A 115 2.36 3.03 -0.38
CA ASP A 115 3.21 3.29 -1.55
C ASP A 115 4.64 3.64 -1.13
N LYS A 116 4.79 4.52 -0.14
CA LYS A 116 6.11 4.87 0.43
C LYS A 116 6.83 3.65 1.02
N LEU A 117 6.14 2.79 1.78
CA LEU A 117 6.75 1.58 2.34
C LEU A 117 7.19 0.61 1.25
N ASN A 118 6.43 0.49 0.16
CA ASN A 118 6.80 -0.34 -0.98
C ASN A 118 8.04 0.20 -1.71
N GLU A 119 8.18 1.52 -1.85
CA GLU A 119 9.40 2.14 -2.36
C GLU A 119 10.62 1.83 -1.48
N GLU A 120 10.48 1.95 -0.15
CA GLU A 120 11.55 1.61 0.80
C GLU A 120 11.92 0.12 0.77
N ILE A 121 10.95 -0.78 0.56
CA ILE A 121 11.20 -2.22 0.39
C ILE A 121 12.02 -2.46 -0.88
N ALA A 122 11.60 -1.87 -2.01
CA ALA A 122 12.29 -2.01 -3.29
C ALA A 122 13.74 -1.49 -3.23
N GLU A 123 13.95 -0.35 -2.54
CA GLU A 123 15.30 0.19 -2.32
C GLU A 123 16.18 -0.81 -1.55
N LYS A 124 15.65 -1.41 -0.48
CA LYS A 124 16.37 -2.39 0.34
C LYS A 124 16.62 -3.71 -0.38
N GLU A 125 15.71 -4.16 -1.24
CA GLU A 125 15.95 -5.29 -2.13
C GLU A 125 17.13 -5.00 -3.09
N GLY A 126 17.19 -3.79 -3.66
CA GLY A 126 18.33 -3.36 -4.46
C GLY A 126 19.66 -3.32 -3.68
N MET A 127 19.62 -2.94 -2.41
CA MET A 127 20.82 -2.97 -1.54
C MET A 127 21.41 -4.37 -1.36
N LYS A 128 20.60 -5.44 -1.40
CA LYS A 128 21.11 -6.82 -1.28
C LYS A 128 22.04 -7.21 -2.44
N GLU A 129 21.74 -6.75 -3.64
CA GLU A 129 22.61 -6.95 -4.81
C GLU A 129 23.93 -6.20 -4.63
N THR A 130 23.89 -4.99 -4.07
CA THR A 130 25.09 -4.18 -3.76
C THR A 130 25.97 -4.86 -2.71
N VAL A 131 25.38 -5.41 -1.64
CA VAL A 131 26.11 -6.18 -0.60
C VAL A 131 26.77 -7.41 -1.22
N THR A 132 26.06 -8.11 -2.10
CA THR A 132 26.57 -9.29 -2.81
C THR A 132 27.73 -8.92 -3.74
N ASP A 133 27.63 -7.84 -4.51
CA ASP A 133 28.70 -7.40 -5.41
C ASP A 133 29.93 -6.90 -4.65
N SER A 134 29.73 -6.21 -3.51
CA SER A 134 30.82 -5.79 -2.62
C SER A 134 31.56 -7.00 -2.07
N CYS A 135 30.84 -7.99 -1.52
CA CYS A 135 31.45 -9.23 -1.05
C CYS A 135 32.23 -9.93 -2.18
N ALA A 136 31.63 -10.06 -3.37
CA ALA A 136 32.30 -10.65 -4.53
C ALA A 136 33.59 -9.91 -4.93
N LYS A 137 33.59 -8.57 -4.84
CA LYS A 137 34.77 -7.74 -5.10
C LYS A 137 35.85 -7.95 -4.03
N ASP A 138 35.47 -7.96 -2.76
CA ASP A 138 36.40 -8.06 -1.65
C ASP A 138 37.09 -9.42 -1.60
N ILE A 139 36.34 -10.52 -1.77
CA ILE A 139 36.94 -11.87 -1.85
C ILE A 139 37.87 -12.00 -3.06
N PHE A 140 37.52 -11.38 -4.20
CA PHE A 140 38.32 -11.48 -5.42
C PHE A 140 39.64 -10.73 -5.26
N ASN A 141 39.62 -9.57 -4.61
CA ASN A 141 40.82 -8.79 -4.29
C ASN A 141 41.68 -9.49 -3.23
N ARG A 142 41.07 -10.00 -2.17
CA ARG A 142 41.78 -10.64 -1.05
C ARG A 142 42.57 -11.87 -1.47
N THR A 143 42.06 -12.62 -2.44
CA THR A 143 42.63 -13.88 -2.93
C THR A 143 43.57 -13.71 -4.13
N VAL A 144 43.88 -12.48 -4.58
CA VAL A 144 44.69 -12.24 -5.79
C VAL A 144 46.02 -13.00 -5.79
N ASN A 145 46.73 -13.05 -4.66
CA ASN A 145 48.04 -13.68 -4.59
C ASN A 145 47.92 -15.21 -4.63
N ASP A 146 47.06 -15.79 -3.80
CA ASP A 146 46.77 -17.22 -3.79
C ASP A 146 46.28 -17.71 -5.16
N ARG A 147 45.41 -16.94 -5.82
CA ARG A 147 44.89 -17.28 -7.16
C ARG A 147 45.96 -17.23 -8.26
N LYS A 148 46.97 -16.38 -8.13
CA LYS A 148 48.11 -16.37 -9.06
C LYS A 148 48.98 -17.61 -8.87
N ILE A 149 49.19 -18.02 -7.62
CA ILE A 149 49.99 -19.21 -7.27
C ILE A 149 49.27 -20.50 -7.71
N LEU A 150 47.96 -20.56 -7.55
CA LEU A 150 47.12 -21.74 -7.79
C LEU A 150 46.33 -21.66 -9.10
N SER A 151 46.87 -20.97 -10.11
CA SER A 151 46.14 -20.63 -11.35
C SER A 151 45.63 -21.84 -12.12
N ASP A 152 46.32 -22.97 -12.02
CA ASP A 152 46.02 -24.22 -12.74
C ASP A 152 44.71 -24.87 -12.27
N PHE A 153 44.22 -24.53 -11.08
CA PHE A 153 42.97 -25.04 -10.52
C PHE A 153 41.77 -24.10 -10.75
N LEU A 154 42.00 -22.92 -11.35
CA LEU A 154 41.02 -21.85 -11.46
C LEU A 154 40.36 -21.73 -12.83
N ASP A 155 40.48 -22.74 -13.70
CA ASP A 155 39.78 -22.73 -14.99
C ASP A 155 38.26 -22.59 -14.81
N GLY A 156 37.69 -21.64 -15.56
CA GLY A 156 36.29 -21.20 -15.40
C GLY A 156 36.01 -20.26 -14.21
N ALA A 157 36.96 -19.99 -13.33
CA ALA A 157 36.83 -19.10 -12.15
C ALA A 157 37.83 -17.93 -12.14
N LYS A 158 38.29 -17.50 -13.33
CA LYS A 158 39.27 -16.40 -13.48
C LYS A 158 38.66 -15.00 -13.41
N ILE A 159 37.33 -14.88 -13.49
CA ILE A 159 36.59 -13.61 -13.42
C ILE A 159 35.80 -13.50 -12.11
N LYS A 160 35.55 -12.27 -11.64
CA LYS A 160 34.92 -11.96 -10.33
C LYS A 160 33.66 -12.81 -10.07
N ARG A 161 32.73 -12.80 -11.03
CA ARG A 161 31.43 -13.47 -10.88
C ARG A 161 31.56 -14.98 -10.72
N SER A 162 32.26 -15.65 -11.63
CA SER A 162 32.39 -17.11 -11.58
C SER A 162 33.26 -17.60 -10.42
N PHE A 163 34.23 -16.79 -9.98
CA PHE A 163 34.96 -17.06 -8.74
C PHE A 163 34.03 -17.01 -7.53
N TYR A 164 33.21 -15.97 -7.40
CA TYR A 164 32.24 -15.85 -6.31
C TYR A 164 31.25 -17.01 -6.29
N GLU A 165 30.63 -17.34 -7.43
CA GLU A 165 29.69 -18.47 -7.55
C GLU A 165 30.36 -19.80 -7.13
N ARG A 166 31.62 -20.01 -7.51
CA ARG A 166 32.38 -21.21 -7.11
C ARG A 166 32.67 -21.23 -5.60
N MET A 167 33.06 -20.11 -5.01
CA MET A 167 33.29 -20.01 -3.57
C MET A 167 32.00 -20.16 -2.76
N VAL A 168 30.85 -19.75 -3.29
CA VAL A 168 29.54 -20.00 -2.67
C VAL A 168 29.19 -21.49 -2.70
N ALA A 169 29.46 -22.18 -3.80
CA ALA A 169 29.19 -23.62 -3.94
C ALA A 169 30.16 -24.51 -3.14
N THR A 170 31.30 -23.96 -2.71
CA THR A 170 32.32 -24.71 -1.97
C THR A 170 31.98 -24.72 -0.48
N PRO A 171 31.84 -25.89 0.15
CA PRO A 171 31.59 -25.98 1.59
C PRO A 171 32.81 -25.49 2.38
N LEU A 172 32.56 -24.82 3.51
CA LEU A 172 33.63 -24.47 4.44
C LEU A 172 34.21 -25.75 5.05
N SER A 173 35.53 -25.85 5.07
CA SER A 173 36.27 -26.96 5.67
C SER A 173 37.47 -26.40 6.43
N GLU A 174 37.83 -27.03 7.54
CA GLU A 174 39.01 -26.68 8.31
C GLU A 174 40.25 -27.25 7.61
N VAL A 175 40.89 -26.44 6.77
CA VAL A 175 42.14 -26.81 6.10
C VAL A 175 43.25 -25.87 6.54
N SER A 176 44.31 -26.43 7.12
CA SER A 176 45.48 -25.70 7.61
C SER A 176 46.67 -25.82 6.63
N THR A 177 46.45 -25.50 5.35
CA THR A 177 47.50 -25.48 4.33
C THR A 177 47.70 -24.08 3.79
N THR A 178 48.92 -23.76 3.35
CA THR A 178 49.21 -22.49 2.66
C THR A 178 49.14 -22.67 1.14
N ALA A 179 48.97 -21.57 0.40
CA ALA A 179 48.98 -21.61 -1.06
C ALA A 179 50.32 -22.13 -1.61
N GLU A 180 51.43 -21.80 -0.96
CA GLU A 180 52.76 -22.28 -1.33
C GLU A 180 52.87 -23.80 -1.17
N ALA A 181 52.38 -24.35 -0.05
CA ALA A 181 52.40 -25.80 0.18
C ALA A 181 51.55 -26.56 -0.86
N LEU A 182 50.40 -26.00 -1.24
CA LEU A 182 49.54 -26.58 -2.28
C LEU A 182 50.16 -26.49 -3.68
N ALA A 183 50.85 -25.39 -3.99
CA ALA A 183 51.60 -25.25 -5.24
C ALA A 183 52.79 -26.20 -5.32
N ASP A 184 53.49 -26.42 -4.21
CA ASP A 184 54.57 -27.42 -4.13
C ASP A 184 54.03 -28.84 -4.37
N LYS A 185 52.89 -29.19 -3.76
CA LYS A 185 52.20 -30.47 -4.03
C LYS A 185 51.84 -30.60 -5.51
N TRP A 186 51.29 -29.55 -6.12
CA TRP A 186 50.95 -29.55 -7.55
C TRP A 186 52.20 -29.72 -8.43
N ARG A 187 53.30 -29.03 -8.12
CA ARG A 187 54.56 -29.18 -8.86
C ARG A 187 55.07 -30.62 -8.82
N MET A 188 55.02 -31.28 -7.66
CA MET A 188 55.41 -32.69 -7.55
C MET A 188 54.48 -33.63 -8.33
N LEU A 189 53.17 -33.42 -8.21
CA LEU A 189 52.18 -34.25 -8.88
C LEU A 189 52.24 -34.11 -10.40
N SER A 190 52.32 -32.88 -10.92
CA SER A 190 52.37 -32.59 -12.37
C SER A 190 53.61 -33.17 -13.06
N GLN A 191 54.75 -33.22 -12.37
CA GLN A 191 55.97 -33.88 -12.89
C GLN A 191 55.80 -35.42 -13.00
N SER A 192 54.84 -35.99 -12.26
CA SER A 192 54.55 -37.42 -12.27
C SER A 192 53.52 -37.82 -13.35
N GLU A 193 52.98 -36.88 -14.12
CA GLU A 193 51.92 -37.16 -15.11
C GLU A 193 52.45 -38.03 -16.26
N GLY A 194 52.04 -39.29 -16.31
CA GLY A 194 52.39 -40.22 -17.38
C GLY A 194 53.85 -40.70 -17.37
N THR A 195 54.63 -40.40 -16.33
CA THR A 195 56.06 -40.71 -16.24
C THR A 195 56.32 -41.96 -15.42
N LEU A 196 55.97 -43.14 -15.95
CA LEU A 196 56.36 -44.40 -15.33
C LEU A 196 57.83 -44.71 -15.61
N VAL A 197 58.64 -44.82 -14.55
CA VAL A 197 60.08 -45.08 -14.66
C VAL A 197 60.43 -46.39 -13.94
N ALA A 198 61.31 -47.19 -14.54
CA ALA A 198 61.74 -48.46 -13.96
C ALA A 198 62.77 -48.25 -12.83
N GLU A 199 62.70 -49.06 -11.77
CA GLU A 199 63.71 -49.07 -10.71
C GLU A 199 65.08 -49.56 -11.23
N ILE A 200 66.15 -49.09 -10.59
CA ILE A 200 67.51 -49.56 -10.86
C ILE A 200 67.81 -50.76 -9.97
N HIS A 201 68.17 -51.88 -10.60
CA HIS A 201 68.60 -53.09 -9.91
C HIS A 201 70.09 -53.35 -10.15
N ILE A 202 70.85 -53.46 -9.06
CA ILE A 202 72.27 -53.84 -9.08
C ILE A 202 72.36 -55.34 -9.34
N PRO A 203 73.07 -55.80 -10.39
CA PRO A 203 73.27 -57.22 -10.63
C PRO A 203 74.05 -57.84 -9.46
N PRO A 204 73.83 -59.13 -9.14
CA PRO A 204 74.67 -59.83 -8.19
C PRO A 204 76.11 -59.80 -8.70
N THR A 205 77.06 -59.44 -7.83
CA THR A 205 78.49 -59.42 -8.15
C THR A 205 79.18 -60.55 -7.40
N THR A 206 80.22 -61.10 -8.01
CA THR A 206 81.02 -62.17 -7.41
C THR A 206 81.87 -61.62 -6.28
N VAL A 207 81.76 -62.25 -5.11
CA VAL A 207 82.67 -62.00 -4.00
C VAL A 207 83.84 -62.98 -4.12
N LEU A 208 85.07 -62.47 -4.13
CA LEU A 208 86.25 -63.31 -4.08
C LEU A 208 86.27 -64.10 -2.77
N THR A 209 86.50 -65.41 -2.86
CA THR A 209 86.61 -66.26 -1.67
C THR A 209 87.88 -65.94 -0.89
N GLU A 210 87.90 -66.26 0.41
CA GLU A 210 89.09 -66.08 1.26
C GLU A 210 90.30 -66.81 0.65
N ASP A 211 90.10 -68.02 0.13
CA ASP A 211 91.14 -68.79 -0.57
C ASP A 211 91.69 -68.03 -1.80
N THR A 212 90.81 -67.41 -2.60
CA THR A 212 91.25 -66.61 -3.76
C THR A 212 92.02 -65.36 -3.34
N LEU A 213 91.58 -64.68 -2.27
CA LEU A 213 92.26 -63.51 -1.73
C LEU A 213 93.66 -63.86 -1.22
N THR A 214 93.77 -64.97 -0.48
CA THR A 214 95.05 -65.51 -0.01
C THR A 214 95.96 -65.84 -1.18
N LEU A 215 95.44 -66.54 -2.21
CA LEU A 215 96.19 -66.84 -3.43
C LEU A 215 96.70 -65.59 -4.16
N MET A 216 95.95 -64.48 -4.13
CA MET A 216 96.41 -63.21 -4.72
C MET A 216 97.55 -62.57 -3.92
N GLN A 217 97.43 -62.56 -2.59
CA GLN A 217 98.36 -61.89 -1.68
C GLN A 217 99.65 -62.68 -1.44
N GLU A 218 99.59 -64.00 -1.53
CA GLU A 218 100.74 -64.89 -1.32
C GLU A 218 101.37 -65.33 -2.64
N PRO A 219 102.69 -65.60 -2.70
CA PRO A 219 103.33 -66.20 -3.87
C PRO A 219 102.81 -67.62 -4.07
N VAL A 220 102.25 -67.92 -5.24
CA VAL A 220 101.88 -69.30 -5.60
C VAL A 220 103.14 -70.00 -6.09
N MET A 221 103.76 -70.77 -5.20
CA MET A 221 105.03 -71.43 -5.46
C MET A 221 104.85 -72.86 -5.96
N PRO A 222 105.71 -73.33 -6.88
CA PRO A 222 105.77 -74.74 -7.28
C PRO A 222 106.22 -75.64 -6.11
N ALA A 223 105.93 -76.93 -6.16
CA ALA A 223 106.30 -77.89 -5.12
C ALA A 223 107.83 -78.03 -4.97
N SER A 224 108.33 -78.00 -3.72
CA SER A 224 109.76 -78.12 -3.37
C SER A 224 110.24 -79.57 -3.25
N SER A 225 109.89 -80.44 -4.19
CA SER A 225 110.11 -81.89 -4.08
C SER A 225 111.45 -82.39 -4.67
N THR A 226 112.13 -81.57 -5.47
CA THR A 226 113.39 -81.96 -6.17
C THR A 226 114.50 -80.91 -6.04
N GLN A 227 115.76 -81.31 -6.27
CA GLN A 227 116.90 -80.37 -6.27
C GLN A 227 116.74 -79.27 -7.33
N PHE A 228 116.10 -79.60 -8.46
CA PHE A 228 115.76 -78.66 -9.51
C PHE A 228 114.73 -77.62 -9.02
N SER A 229 113.63 -78.06 -8.41
CA SER A 229 112.62 -77.14 -7.85
C SER A 229 113.21 -76.20 -6.79
N ALA A 230 114.11 -76.69 -5.91
CA ALA A 230 114.77 -75.90 -4.88
C ALA A 230 115.70 -74.82 -5.48
N LEU A 231 116.38 -75.11 -6.59
CA LEU A 231 117.21 -74.14 -7.31
C LEU A 231 116.35 -73.03 -7.92
N ILE A 232 115.25 -73.39 -8.60
CA ILE A 232 114.37 -72.42 -9.24
C ILE A 232 113.69 -71.52 -8.20
N GLN A 233 113.26 -72.08 -7.07
CA GLN A 233 112.73 -71.29 -5.95
C GLN A 233 113.77 -70.31 -5.38
N LYS A 234 115.03 -70.75 -5.22
CA LYS A 234 116.12 -69.89 -4.74
C LYS A 234 116.43 -68.72 -5.68
N ILE A 235 116.35 -68.95 -6.99
CA ILE A 235 116.61 -67.92 -8.01
C ILE A 235 115.39 -66.98 -8.15
N GLY A 236 114.19 -67.43 -7.79
CA GLY A 236 112.97 -66.64 -7.87
C GLY A 236 112.44 -66.46 -9.29
N ASN A 237 112.80 -67.35 -10.22
CA ASN A 237 112.43 -67.28 -11.64
C ASN A 237 111.42 -68.36 -12.08
N ALA A 238 110.62 -68.90 -11.15
CA ALA A 238 109.64 -69.95 -11.43
C ALA A 238 108.65 -69.59 -12.56
N ASP A 239 108.19 -68.35 -12.60
CA ASP A 239 107.27 -67.88 -13.64
C ASP A 239 107.93 -67.87 -15.03
N TRP A 240 109.22 -67.50 -15.11
CA TRP A 240 110.00 -67.56 -16.34
C TRP A 240 110.21 -69.01 -16.79
N VAL A 241 110.51 -69.93 -15.86
CA VAL A 241 110.64 -71.35 -16.16
C VAL A 241 109.32 -71.92 -16.69
N ARG A 242 108.19 -71.58 -16.06
CA ARG A 242 106.84 -71.98 -16.50
C ARG A 242 106.53 -71.50 -17.92
N GLN A 243 106.78 -70.22 -18.20
CA GLN A 243 106.61 -69.65 -19.54
C GLN A 243 107.59 -70.27 -20.55
N GLY A 244 108.79 -70.61 -20.09
CA GLY A 244 109.87 -71.19 -20.88
C GLY A 244 109.60 -72.63 -21.34
N GLN A 245 108.77 -73.39 -20.62
CA GLN A 245 108.44 -74.79 -20.93
C GLN A 245 107.96 -74.97 -22.38
N GLN A 246 107.20 -74.02 -22.91
CA GLN A 246 106.65 -74.10 -24.26
C GLN A 246 107.71 -74.09 -25.37
N TYR A 247 108.94 -73.68 -25.10
CA TYR A 247 110.01 -73.61 -26.10
C TYR A 247 110.84 -74.91 -26.19
N ILE A 248 110.56 -75.90 -25.33
CA ILE A 248 111.30 -77.16 -25.26
C ILE A 248 110.58 -78.19 -26.12
N HIS A 249 111.20 -78.57 -27.25
CA HIS A 249 110.64 -79.51 -28.22
C HIS A 249 111.56 -80.69 -28.55
N ASP A 250 112.88 -80.48 -28.50
CA ASP A 250 113.92 -81.44 -28.92
C ASP A 250 114.94 -81.70 -27.80
N ASP A 251 115.76 -82.75 -27.94
CA ASP A 251 116.85 -83.14 -27.00
C ASP A 251 118.05 -82.15 -26.99
N ILE A 252 117.87 -80.95 -27.54
CA ILE A 252 118.83 -79.85 -27.52
C ILE A 252 118.16 -78.65 -26.87
N CYS A 253 118.76 -78.14 -25.80
CA CYS A 253 118.25 -76.95 -25.13
C CYS A 253 118.29 -75.73 -26.07
N PRO A 254 117.16 -75.04 -26.34
CA PRO A 254 117.10 -73.92 -27.28
C PRO A 254 117.90 -72.70 -26.81
N PHE A 255 118.22 -72.61 -25.51
CA PHE A 255 118.90 -71.47 -24.91
C PHE A 255 120.42 -71.61 -24.90
N CYS A 256 120.95 -72.74 -24.40
CA CYS A 256 122.40 -72.95 -24.27
C CYS A 256 122.99 -73.92 -25.30
N GLN A 257 122.15 -74.54 -26.15
CA GLN A 257 122.55 -75.48 -27.20
C GLN A 257 123.25 -76.77 -26.69
N GLN A 258 123.13 -77.06 -25.40
CA GLN A 258 123.63 -78.32 -24.80
C GLN A 258 122.58 -79.43 -24.92
N SER A 259 123.03 -80.70 -24.96
CA SER A 259 122.15 -81.86 -24.94
C SER A 259 121.32 -81.90 -23.65
N LEU A 260 120.01 -82.09 -23.78
CA LEU A 260 119.05 -82.08 -22.68
C LEU A 260 118.21 -83.37 -22.75
N ASP A 261 118.13 -84.12 -21.65
CA ASP A 261 117.16 -85.22 -21.55
C ASP A 261 115.76 -84.64 -21.35
N VAL A 262 115.02 -84.48 -22.45
CA VAL A 262 113.67 -83.87 -22.43
C VAL A 262 112.71 -84.68 -21.58
N THR A 263 112.85 -86.00 -21.53
CA THR A 263 111.94 -86.86 -20.75
C THR A 263 112.16 -86.68 -19.25
N ALA A 264 113.41 -86.69 -18.80
CA ALA A 264 113.75 -86.42 -17.41
C ALA A 264 113.41 -84.98 -17.00
N PHE A 265 113.75 -83.99 -17.85
CA PHE A 265 113.48 -82.58 -17.57
C PHE A 265 111.98 -82.26 -17.55
N SER A 266 111.20 -82.85 -18.46
CA SER A 266 109.73 -82.69 -18.45
C SER A 266 109.10 -83.30 -17.21
N ARG A 267 109.64 -84.42 -16.71
CA ARG A 267 109.19 -85.03 -15.44
C ARG A 267 109.48 -84.12 -14.25
N GLU A 268 110.66 -83.50 -14.21
CA GLU A 268 111.03 -82.50 -13.20
C GLU A 268 110.08 -81.28 -13.24
N LEU A 269 109.73 -80.78 -14.43
CA LEU A 269 108.76 -79.69 -14.59
C LEU A 269 107.35 -80.07 -14.14
N ILE A 270 106.88 -81.28 -14.49
CA ILE A 270 105.55 -81.79 -14.07
C ILE A 270 105.49 -81.97 -12.54
N GLN A 271 106.56 -82.47 -11.93
CA GLN A 271 106.65 -82.61 -10.46
C GLN A 271 106.75 -81.27 -9.74
N MET A 272 107.38 -80.27 -10.37
CA MET A 272 107.48 -78.91 -9.86
C MET A 272 106.12 -78.18 -9.93
N PHE A 273 105.37 -78.31 -11.03
CA PHE A 273 104.04 -77.71 -11.19
C PHE A 273 102.92 -78.73 -10.95
N ASP A 274 102.85 -79.23 -9.72
CA ASP A 274 101.96 -80.29 -9.27
C ASP A 274 100.46 -79.92 -9.28
N GLU A 275 99.62 -80.88 -8.87
CA GLU A 275 98.15 -80.71 -8.82
C GLU A 275 97.72 -79.55 -7.90
N SER A 276 98.45 -79.27 -6.81
CA SER A 276 98.17 -78.16 -5.91
C SER A 276 98.39 -76.81 -6.59
N TYR A 277 99.49 -76.69 -7.34
CA TYR A 277 99.79 -75.51 -8.13
C TYR A 277 98.75 -75.28 -9.25
N GLN A 278 98.39 -76.34 -9.98
CA GLN A 278 97.36 -76.25 -11.03
C GLN A 278 95.97 -75.92 -10.47
N THR A 279 95.60 -76.49 -9.32
CA THR A 279 94.33 -76.20 -8.63
C THR A 279 94.26 -74.74 -8.22
N SER A 280 95.36 -74.18 -7.70
CA SER A 280 95.46 -72.77 -7.32
C SER A 280 95.26 -71.83 -8.53
N LEU A 281 95.86 -72.17 -9.68
CA LEU A 281 95.66 -71.41 -10.92
C LEU A 281 94.27 -71.59 -11.52
N GLY A 282 93.68 -72.77 -11.38
CA GLY A 282 92.29 -73.04 -11.77
C GLY A 282 91.31 -72.19 -10.97
N ALA A 283 91.51 -72.07 -9.65
CA ALA A 283 90.71 -71.21 -8.78
C ALA A 283 90.81 -69.73 -9.18
N LEU A 284 92.02 -69.22 -9.43
CA LEU A 284 92.25 -67.85 -9.90
C LEU A 284 91.60 -67.60 -11.28
N SER A 285 91.71 -68.56 -12.21
CA SER A 285 91.11 -68.45 -13.55
C SER A 285 89.58 -68.44 -13.50
N GLN A 286 88.97 -69.31 -12.68
CA GLN A 286 87.52 -69.32 -12.48
C GLN A 286 87.03 -67.99 -11.86
N ALA A 287 87.78 -67.44 -10.90
CA ALA A 287 87.47 -66.14 -10.34
C ALA A 287 87.58 -65.00 -11.38
N ALA A 288 88.55 -65.08 -12.30
CA ALA A 288 88.71 -64.11 -13.38
C ALA A 288 87.57 -64.17 -14.41
N GLU A 289 87.11 -65.36 -14.78
CA GLU A 289 85.95 -65.53 -15.66
C GLU A 289 84.67 -64.94 -15.06
N ARG A 290 84.43 -65.18 -13.76
CA ARG A 290 83.27 -64.60 -13.05
C ARG A 290 83.37 -63.08 -12.95
N LEU A 291 84.55 -62.55 -12.60
CA LEU A 291 84.77 -61.10 -12.57
C LEU A 291 84.62 -60.43 -13.94
N ALA A 292 84.97 -61.12 -15.03
CA ALA A 292 84.74 -60.61 -16.38
C ALA A 292 83.24 -60.47 -16.68
N GLN A 293 82.43 -61.46 -16.29
CA GLN A 293 80.97 -61.38 -16.40
C GLN A 293 80.38 -60.24 -15.55
N ASP A 294 80.91 -60.04 -14.33
CA ASP A 294 80.53 -58.92 -13.47
C ASP A 294 80.85 -57.56 -14.13
N CYS A 295 82.02 -57.44 -14.77
CA CYS A 295 82.42 -56.21 -15.48
C CYS A 295 81.45 -55.86 -16.61
N ASP A 296 80.97 -56.87 -17.37
CA ASP A 296 80.00 -56.65 -18.46
C ASP A 296 78.63 -56.25 -17.90
N ALA A 297 78.16 -56.92 -16.83
CA ALA A 297 76.90 -56.60 -16.18
C ALA A 297 76.90 -55.20 -15.55
N LEU A 298 78.01 -54.79 -14.93
CA LEU A 298 78.17 -53.47 -14.33
C LEU A 298 78.32 -52.37 -15.40
N ALA A 299 78.91 -52.66 -16.56
CA ALA A 299 78.95 -51.72 -17.68
C ALA A 299 77.55 -51.41 -18.22
N GLU A 300 76.69 -52.42 -18.35
CA GLU A 300 75.29 -52.22 -18.71
C GLU A 300 74.51 -51.48 -17.61
N LEU A 301 74.80 -51.75 -16.34
CA LEU A 301 74.24 -51.00 -15.23
C LEU A 301 74.61 -49.50 -15.30
N GLU A 302 75.87 -49.16 -15.56
CA GLU A 302 76.29 -47.76 -15.75
C GLU A 302 75.54 -47.09 -16.88
N ARG A 303 75.33 -47.78 -18.01
CA ARG A 303 74.53 -47.26 -19.11
C ARG A 303 73.11 -46.93 -18.67
N ARG A 304 72.44 -47.87 -17.97
CA ARG A 304 71.07 -47.67 -17.45
C ARG A 304 71.00 -46.52 -16.45
N VAL A 305 71.96 -46.42 -15.52
CA VAL A 305 72.05 -45.31 -14.55
C VAL A 305 72.22 -43.98 -15.28
N THR A 306 73.10 -43.92 -16.28
CA THR A 306 73.39 -42.69 -17.04
C THR A 306 72.16 -42.18 -17.80
N THR A 307 71.33 -43.07 -18.34
CA THR A 307 70.13 -42.70 -19.10
C THR A 307 68.86 -42.58 -18.26
N HIS A 308 68.94 -42.76 -16.95
CA HIS A 308 67.77 -42.80 -16.08
C HIS A 308 67.21 -41.41 -15.83
N ALA A 309 65.88 -41.24 -15.92
CA ALA A 309 65.22 -39.92 -15.88
C ALA A 309 65.44 -39.11 -14.59
N PHE A 310 65.77 -39.77 -13.49
CA PHE A 310 66.03 -39.15 -12.18
C PHE A 310 67.53 -39.00 -11.83
N VAL A 311 68.41 -39.17 -12.82
CA VAL A 311 69.87 -39.10 -12.64
C VAL A 311 70.39 -37.91 -13.45
N ASP A 312 70.85 -36.88 -12.74
CA ASP A 312 71.51 -35.73 -13.33
C ASP A 312 73.00 -36.02 -13.61
N GLU A 313 73.61 -35.23 -14.52
CA GLU A 313 75.02 -35.39 -14.90
C GLU A 313 76.00 -35.25 -13.70
N ASP A 314 75.64 -34.43 -12.70
CA ASP A 314 76.45 -34.18 -11.51
C ASP A 314 76.08 -35.07 -10.30
N SER A 315 75.22 -36.07 -10.51
CA SER A 315 74.71 -36.89 -9.41
C SER A 315 75.77 -37.83 -8.81
N GLN A 316 75.72 -37.98 -7.48
CA GLN A 316 76.62 -38.86 -6.75
C GLN A 316 76.54 -40.32 -7.24
N ILE A 317 75.33 -40.80 -7.56
CA ILE A 317 75.09 -42.16 -8.08
C ILE A 317 75.87 -42.44 -9.38
N LEU A 318 76.00 -41.45 -10.27
CA LEU A 318 76.73 -41.59 -11.54
C LEU A 318 78.25 -41.66 -11.30
N SER A 319 78.78 -40.88 -10.38
CA SER A 319 80.20 -40.96 -10.00
C SER A 319 80.54 -42.30 -9.33
N LEU A 320 79.64 -42.81 -8.49
CA LEU A 320 79.81 -44.08 -7.78
C LEU A 320 79.73 -45.28 -8.73
N VAL A 321 78.79 -45.32 -9.67
CA VAL A 321 78.72 -46.46 -10.62
C VAL A 321 79.97 -46.55 -11.49
N LYS A 322 80.51 -45.41 -11.93
CA LYS A 322 81.79 -45.32 -12.66
C LYS A 322 82.97 -45.81 -11.82
N THR A 323 82.98 -45.45 -10.54
CA THR A 323 84.02 -45.87 -9.59
C THR A 323 83.97 -47.38 -9.35
N VAL A 324 82.77 -47.94 -9.14
CA VAL A 324 82.56 -49.39 -9.00
C VAL A 324 83.03 -50.12 -10.26
N ASN A 325 82.58 -49.69 -11.45
CA ASN A 325 83.01 -50.27 -12.72
C ASN A 325 84.52 -50.27 -12.90
N LYS A 326 85.16 -49.14 -12.60
CA LYS A 326 86.62 -49.01 -12.68
C LYS A 326 87.32 -49.95 -11.69
N GLY A 327 86.83 -50.04 -10.45
CA GLY A 327 87.36 -50.93 -9.42
C GLY A 327 87.32 -52.39 -9.84
N PHE A 328 86.19 -52.87 -10.34
CA PHE A 328 86.06 -54.25 -10.84
C PHE A 328 86.99 -54.55 -12.02
N ARG A 329 87.17 -53.60 -12.95
CA ARG A 329 88.13 -53.74 -14.06
C ARG A 329 89.59 -53.81 -13.59
N ILE A 330 89.95 -53.00 -12.59
CA ILE A 330 91.29 -53.04 -11.97
C ILE A 330 91.50 -54.40 -11.29
N LEU A 331 90.51 -54.87 -10.52
CA LEU A 331 90.57 -56.17 -9.84
C LEU A 331 90.72 -57.34 -10.84
N LEU A 332 89.97 -57.31 -11.94
CA LEU A 332 90.11 -58.30 -13.01
C LEU A 332 91.52 -58.27 -13.63
N GLN A 333 92.06 -57.08 -13.92
CA GLN A 333 93.41 -56.94 -14.47
C GLN A 333 94.48 -57.45 -13.49
N GLN A 334 94.32 -57.16 -12.19
CA GLN A 334 95.18 -57.68 -11.13
C GLN A 334 95.17 -59.21 -11.09
N LEU A 335 93.99 -59.82 -11.22
CA LEU A 335 93.84 -61.27 -11.20
C LEU A 335 94.42 -61.94 -12.45
N LEU A 336 94.19 -61.36 -13.65
CA LEU A 336 94.82 -61.82 -14.89
C LEU A 336 96.35 -61.71 -14.85
N THR A 337 96.87 -60.62 -14.26
CA THR A 337 98.31 -60.43 -14.04
C THR A 337 98.85 -61.51 -13.10
N LYS A 338 98.13 -61.80 -12.01
CA LYS A 338 98.47 -62.85 -11.05
C LYS A 338 98.47 -64.25 -11.68
N ILE A 339 97.55 -64.55 -12.60
CA ILE A 339 97.55 -65.83 -13.34
C ILE A 339 98.78 -65.93 -14.25
N LYS A 340 99.19 -64.83 -14.88
CA LYS A 340 100.38 -64.76 -15.75
C LYS A 340 101.70 -64.84 -14.98
N GLU A 341 101.75 -64.23 -13.79
CA GLU A 341 102.90 -64.17 -12.87
C GLU A 341 102.50 -64.66 -11.45
N PRO A 342 102.30 -65.97 -11.21
CA PRO A 342 101.78 -66.48 -9.94
C PRO A 342 102.69 -66.26 -8.73
N SER A 343 103.99 -66.11 -8.96
CA SER A 343 104.94 -65.78 -7.89
C SER A 343 104.77 -64.35 -7.36
N ARG A 344 104.12 -63.46 -8.13
CA ARG A 344 103.92 -62.06 -7.77
C ARG A 344 102.82 -61.88 -6.73
N GLN A 345 103.11 -61.15 -5.66
CA GLN A 345 102.09 -60.74 -4.70
C GLN A 345 101.29 -59.56 -5.26
N VAL A 346 99.96 -59.66 -5.19
CA VAL A 346 99.05 -58.61 -5.66
C VAL A 346 98.06 -58.31 -4.54
N GLN A 347 97.99 -57.05 -4.13
CA GLN A 347 96.96 -56.60 -3.20
C GLN A 347 95.67 -56.33 -3.99
N PRO A 348 94.57 -57.07 -3.71
CA PRO A 348 93.31 -56.91 -4.43
C PRO A 348 92.72 -55.51 -4.23
N GLU A 349 92.22 -54.89 -5.31
CA GLU A 349 91.48 -53.63 -5.25
C GLU A 349 90.21 -53.77 -4.37
N ASN A 350 89.98 -52.81 -3.48
CA ASN A 350 88.77 -52.80 -2.66
C ASN A 350 87.57 -52.30 -3.48
N VAL A 351 86.75 -53.25 -3.93
CA VAL A 351 85.51 -52.97 -4.65
C VAL A 351 84.27 -52.95 -3.75
N GLN A 352 84.38 -53.45 -2.51
CA GLN A 352 83.22 -53.62 -1.62
C GLN A 352 82.75 -52.29 -1.03
N ASP A 353 83.66 -51.41 -0.60
CA ASP A 353 83.28 -50.13 -0.01
C ASP A 353 82.56 -49.21 -1.03
N PRO A 354 83.08 -49.01 -2.27
CA PRO A 354 82.34 -48.25 -3.28
C PRO A 354 81.00 -48.89 -3.66
N LEU A 355 80.92 -50.22 -3.69
CA LEU A 355 79.68 -50.94 -4.01
C LEU A 355 78.61 -50.75 -2.93
N VAL A 356 78.98 -50.73 -1.65
CA VAL A 356 78.07 -50.45 -0.53
C VAL A 356 77.54 -49.02 -0.61
N GLN A 357 78.39 -48.03 -0.93
CA GLN A 357 77.94 -46.64 -1.09
C GLN A 357 77.02 -46.50 -2.31
N PHE A 358 77.36 -47.14 -3.42
CA PHE A 358 76.52 -47.16 -4.61
C PHE A 358 75.14 -47.77 -4.34
N ARG A 359 75.07 -48.87 -3.56
CA ARG A 359 73.80 -49.49 -3.17
C ARG A 359 72.90 -48.53 -2.40
N LYS A 360 73.45 -47.75 -1.46
CA LYS A 360 72.68 -46.74 -0.71
C LYS A 360 72.07 -45.67 -1.63
N GLU A 361 72.83 -45.17 -2.59
CA GLU A 361 72.33 -44.19 -3.55
C GLU A 361 71.26 -44.77 -4.49
N VAL A 362 71.41 -46.03 -4.91
CA VAL A 362 70.37 -46.74 -5.67
C VAL A 362 69.08 -46.88 -4.85
N ASP A 363 69.18 -47.21 -3.56
CA ASP A 363 67.99 -47.32 -2.69
C ASP A 363 67.27 -45.97 -2.54
N VAL A 364 68.02 -44.87 -2.36
CA VAL A 364 67.46 -43.50 -2.31
C VAL A 364 66.79 -43.12 -3.63
N LEU A 365 67.41 -43.45 -4.77
CA LEU A 365 66.82 -43.24 -6.09
C LEU A 365 65.51 -44.03 -6.26
N ASN A 366 65.51 -45.33 -5.92
CA ASN A 366 64.35 -46.19 -6.08
C ASN A 366 63.18 -45.78 -5.16
N ILE A 367 63.45 -45.19 -3.98
CA ILE A 367 62.39 -44.57 -3.16
C ILE A 367 61.71 -43.42 -3.93
N ARG A 368 62.48 -42.54 -4.59
CA ARG A 368 61.93 -41.45 -5.41
C ARG A 368 61.15 -41.97 -6.61
N VAL A 369 61.66 -43.01 -7.29
CA VAL A 369 60.98 -43.67 -8.41
C VAL A 369 59.64 -44.27 -7.98
N ARG A 370 59.59 -44.98 -6.85
CA ARG A 370 58.35 -45.55 -6.32
C ARG A 370 57.31 -44.49 -6.00
N GLU A 371 57.71 -43.40 -5.37
CA GLU A 371 56.77 -42.33 -5.04
C GLU A 371 56.24 -41.65 -6.31
N ASN A 372 57.10 -41.38 -7.30
CA ASN A 372 56.67 -40.87 -8.60
C ASN A 372 55.69 -41.83 -9.30
N ASN A 373 55.99 -43.14 -9.35
CA ASN A 373 55.11 -44.12 -9.98
C ASN A 373 53.76 -44.23 -9.25
N ARG A 374 53.75 -44.16 -7.91
CA ARG A 374 52.52 -44.11 -7.11
C ARG A 374 51.66 -42.89 -7.47
N LEU A 375 52.29 -41.72 -7.62
CA LEU A 375 51.63 -40.48 -8.04
C LEU A 375 51.12 -40.56 -9.49
N ALA A 376 51.90 -41.14 -10.40
CA ALA A 376 51.55 -41.33 -11.80
C ALA A 376 50.33 -42.26 -11.98
N GLU A 377 50.31 -43.39 -11.28
CA GLU A 377 49.21 -44.37 -11.32
C GLU A 377 47.90 -43.80 -10.77
N ASN A 378 47.99 -42.96 -9.73
CA ASN A 378 46.83 -42.36 -9.06
C ASN A 378 46.57 -40.91 -9.47
N PHE A 379 47.19 -40.43 -10.56
CA PHE A 379 47.27 -39.01 -10.89
C PHE A 379 45.91 -38.31 -10.92
N SER A 380 44.90 -38.92 -11.55
CA SER A 380 43.56 -38.34 -11.64
C SER A 380 42.90 -38.17 -10.26
N GLN A 381 43.07 -39.14 -9.37
CA GLN A 381 42.50 -39.09 -8.02
C GLN A 381 43.25 -38.08 -7.14
N GLU A 382 44.58 -38.08 -7.19
CA GLU A 382 45.41 -37.13 -6.43
C GLU A 382 45.19 -35.69 -6.90
N LYS A 383 45.00 -35.47 -8.20
CA LYS A 383 44.65 -34.15 -8.76
C LYS A 383 43.29 -33.68 -8.27
N GLN A 384 42.31 -34.58 -8.18
CA GLN A 384 40.99 -34.25 -7.66
C GLN A 384 41.02 -33.94 -6.16
N ASN A 385 41.79 -34.71 -5.37
CA ASN A 385 41.98 -34.44 -3.94
C ASN A 385 42.63 -33.06 -3.73
N LEU A 386 43.70 -32.77 -4.49
CA LEU A 386 44.40 -31.49 -4.44
C LEU A 386 43.49 -30.33 -4.88
N TYR A 387 42.63 -30.53 -5.89
CA TYR A 387 41.60 -29.56 -6.27
C TYR A 387 40.68 -29.23 -5.08
N THR A 388 40.20 -30.25 -4.37
CA THR A 388 39.34 -30.05 -3.18
C THR A 388 40.08 -29.30 -2.07
N GLU A 389 41.35 -29.62 -1.80
CA GLU A 389 42.17 -28.90 -0.83
C GLU A 389 42.36 -27.42 -1.22
N VAL A 390 42.64 -27.16 -2.51
CA VAL A 390 42.78 -25.79 -3.04
C VAL A 390 41.48 -25.00 -2.89
N MET A 391 40.34 -25.58 -3.22
CA MET A 391 39.04 -24.89 -3.08
C MET A 391 38.70 -24.62 -1.62
N ALA A 392 38.99 -25.56 -0.72
CA ALA A 392 38.77 -25.38 0.71
C ALA A 392 39.67 -24.29 1.31
N HIS A 393 40.95 -24.22 0.92
CA HIS A 393 41.86 -23.13 1.30
C HIS A 393 41.33 -21.77 0.88
N LEU A 394 40.97 -21.63 -0.41
CA LEU A 394 40.44 -20.38 -0.95
C LEU A 394 39.11 -19.99 -0.28
N ARG A 395 38.23 -20.97 -0.01
CA ARG A 395 36.97 -20.75 0.73
C ARG A 395 37.23 -20.26 2.15
N GLY A 396 38.20 -20.85 2.85
CA GLY A 396 38.58 -20.45 4.22
C GLY A 396 39.03 -18.99 4.29
N ILE A 397 39.81 -18.50 3.32
CA ILE A 397 40.22 -17.08 3.23
C ILE A 397 39.00 -16.17 3.04
N CYS A 398 37.98 -16.63 2.31
CA CYS A 398 36.80 -15.84 2.01
C CYS A 398 35.78 -15.80 3.15
N GLU A 399 35.94 -16.62 4.20
CA GLU A 399 34.89 -16.86 5.19
C GLU A 399 34.49 -15.61 5.96
N GLU A 400 35.43 -14.73 6.33
CA GLU A 400 35.10 -13.48 7.02
C GLU A 400 34.18 -12.57 6.20
N PHE A 401 34.37 -12.56 4.88
CA PHE A 401 33.56 -11.76 3.95
C PHE A 401 32.18 -12.37 3.76
N PHE A 402 32.08 -13.70 3.71
CA PHE A 402 30.80 -14.39 3.65
C PHE A 402 30.00 -14.22 4.94
N ALA A 403 30.64 -14.35 6.11
CA ALA A 403 30.01 -14.07 7.39
C ALA A 403 29.51 -12.62 7.49
N GLY A 404 30.32 -11.65 7.03
CA GLY A 404 29.92 -10.23 6.96
C GLY A 404 28.74 -10.00 6.01
N ARG A 405 28.77 -10.60 4.81
CA ARG A 405 27.66 -10.56 3.84
C ARG A 405 26.39 -11.13 4.43
N ASP A 406 26.45 -12.31 5.03
CA ASP A 406 25.27 -13.02 5.56
C ASP A 406 24.63 -12.26 6.71
N ARG A 407 25.45 -11.63 7.55
CA ARG A 407 24.97 -10.70 8.57
C ARG A 407 24.21 -9.52 7.96
N GLN A 408 24.81 -8.82 6.99
CA GLN A 408 24.18 -7.66 6.35
C GLN A 408 22.90 -8.04 5.60
N LEU A 409 22.90 -9.17 4.88
CA LEU A 409 21.71 -9.68 4.21
C LEU A 409 20.61 -10.06 5.20
N GLY A 410 20.97 -10.64 6.36
CA GLY A 410 20.03 -10.92 7.44
C GLY A 410 19.43 -9.66 8.07
N GLU A 411 20.24 -8.63 8.31
CA GLU A 411 19.79 -7.32 8.79
C GLU A 411 18.80 -6.67 7.79
N LEU A 412 19.15 -6.65 6.49
CA LEU A 412 18.27 -6.15 5.43
C LEU A 412 16.98 -6.97 5.31
N GLN A 413 17.04 -8.30 5.41
CA GLN A 413 15.85 -9.16 5.35
C GLN A 413 14.90 -8.88 6.51
N ASN A 414 15.43 -8.75 7.74
CA ASN A 414 14.62 -8.42 8.92
C ASN A 414 13.91 -7.06 8.78
N GLU A 415 14.59 -6.08 8.17
CA GLU A 415 14.00 -4.77 7.89
C GLU A 415 12.89 -4.83 6.83
N ILE A 416 13.07 -5.64 5.77
CA ILE A 416 12.05 -5.88 4.75
C ILE A 416 10.84 -6.59 5.37
N ASP A 417 11.04 -7.65 6.14
CA ASP A 417 9.97 -8.41 6.79
C ASP A 417 9.17 -7.55 7.78
N THR A 418 9.83 -6.59 8.44
CA THR A 418 9.17 -5.62 9.32
C THR A 418 8.26 -4.68 8.52
N ARG A 419 8.75 -4.13 7.40
CA ARG A 419 7.95 -3.25 6.53
C ARG A 419 6.80 -3.99 5.84
N LEU A 420 7.02 -5.24 5.41
CA LEU A 420 5.95 -6.08 4.83
C LEU A 420 4.82 -6.33 5.83
N ARG A 421 5.16 -6.55 7.12
CA ARG A 421 4.15 -6.66 8.19
C ARG A 421 3.38 -5.35 8.38
N GLU A 422 4.05 -4.20 8.32
CA GLU A 422 3.38 -2.89 8.36
C GLU A 422 2.43 -2.69 7.18
N VAL A 423 2.87 -3.01 5.95
CA VAL A 423 2.01 -2.96 4.75
C VAL A 423 0.77 -3.84 4.91
N GLY A 424 0.94 -5.07 5.42
CA GLY A 424 -0.18 -5.97 5.69
C GLY A 424 -1.18 -5.39 6.70
N ALA A 425 -0.70 -4.74 7.76
CA ALA A 425 -1.55 -4.09 8.77
C ALA A 425 -2.30 -2.86 8.20
N LEU A 426 -1.64 -2.06 7.37
CA LEU A 426 -2.26 -0.91 6.69
C LEU A 426 -3.33 -1.38 5.70
N ALA A 427 -3.07 -2.45 4.94
CA ALA A 427 -4.02 -3.03 4.00
C ALA A 427 -5.28 -3.57 4.71
N ALA A 428 -5.12 -4.25 5.85
CA ALA A 428 -6.25 -4.71 6.67
C ALA A 428 -7.07 -3.53 7.23
N SER A 429 -6.40 -2.46 7.67
CA SER A 429 -7.06 -1.24 8.14
C SER A 429 -7.84 -0.53 7.03
N LYS A 430 -7.23 -0.42 5.84
CA LYS A 430 -7.88 0.14 4.64
C LYS A 430 -9.12 -0.65 4.25
N LYS A 431 -9.01 -1.98 4.19
CA LYS A 431 -10.15 -2.86 3.90
C LYS A 431 -11.31 -2.66 4.88
N THR A 432 -11.00 -2.50 6.17
CA THR A 432 -12.02 -2.24 7.19
C THR A 432 -12.74 -0.91 6.96
N LEU A 433 -12.00 0.14 6.56
CA LEU A 433 -12.59 1.44 6.20
C LEU A 433 -13.45 1.35 4.93
N ASP A 434 -12.97 0.64 3.91
CA ASP A 434 -13.68 0.47 2.64
C ASP A 434 -14.97 -0.35 2.83
N ASP A 435 -14.93 -1.42 3.63
CA ASP A 435 -16.11 -2.22 3.98
C ASP A 435 -17.15 -1.39 4.75
N GLU A 436 -16.70 -0.55 5.69
CA GLU A 436 -17.58 0.36 6.43
C GLU A 436 -18.16 1.46 5.52
N THR A 437 -17.36 2.03 4.63
CA THR A 437 -17.83 2.98 3.62
C THR A 437 -18.89 2.36 2.72
N ASN A 438 -18.67 1.14 2.22
CA ASN A 438 -19.65 0.44 1.39
C ASN A 438 -20.95 0.17 2.14
N ARG A 439 -20.87 -0.19 3.43
CA ARG A 439 -22.04 -0.37 4.30
C ARG A 439 -22.83 0.92 4.45
N LEU A 440 -22.15 2.03 4.75
CA LEU A 440 -22.77 3.35 4.92
C LEU A 440 -23.38 3.86 3.59
N THR A 441 -22.70 3.69 2.47
CA THR A 441 -23.21 4.04 1.13
C THR A 441 -24.43 3.20 0.73
N GLY A 442 -24.47 1.93 1.14
CA GLY A 442 -25.62 1.04 0.96
C GLY A 442 -26.84 1.44 1.79
N GLN A 443 -26.65 2.11 2.93
CA GLN A 443 -27.73 2.59 3.80
C GLN A 443 -28.39 3.89 3.30
N LEU A 444 -27.76 4.61 2.38
CA LEU A 444 -28.37 5.79 1.76
C LEU A 444 -29.51 5.37 0.82
N SER A 445 -30.76 5.75 1.12
CA SER A 445 -31.93 5.47 0.26
C SER A 445 -31.79 6.06 -1.16
N ASP A 446 -32.39 5.41 -2.16
CA ASP A 446 -32.44 5.93 -3.54
C ASP A 446 -33.38 7.15 -3.62
N ILE A 447 -32.80 8.35 -3.61
CA ILE A 447 -33.50 9.64 -3.60
C ILE A 447 -33.91 10.08 -5.03
N GLN A 448 -33.40 9.41 -6.06
CA GLN A 448 -33.64 9.77 -7.47
C GLN A 448 -35.13 9.86 -7.84
N PRO A 449 -36.03 8.96 -7.41
CA PRO A 449 -37.46 9.08 -7.68
C PRO A 449 -38.06 10.38 -7.12
N THR A 450 -37.60 10.81 -5.94
CA THR A 450 -38.06 12.06 -5.33
C THR A 450 -37.56 13.27 -6.10
N ILE A 451 -36.29 13.26 -6.54
CA ILE A 451 -35.74 14.31 -7.41
C ILE A 451 -36.54 14.45 -8.70
N ASN A 452 -36.87 13.32 -9.30
CA ASN A 452 -37.67 13.29 -10.53
C ASN A 452 -39.07 13.89 -10.30
N SER A 453 -39.72 13.60 -9.17
CA SER A 453 -40.99 14.22 -8.81
C SER A 453 -40.87 15.74 -8.60
N ILE A 454 -39.84 16.20 -7.87
CA ILE A 454 -39.63 17.64 -7.63
C ILE A 454 -39.40 18.38 -8.96
N ASN A 455 -38.50 17.89 -9.82
CA ASN A 455 -38.24 18.48 -11.13
C ASN A 455 -39.48 18.48 -12.03
N ALA A 456 -40.29 17.42 -12.01
CA ALA A 456 -41.54 17.38 -12.75
C ALA A 456 -42.52 18.46 -12.28
N ASN A 457 -42.66 18.65 -10.96
CA ASN A 457 -43.53 19.70 -10.41
C ASN A 457 -42.98 21.11 -10.67
N LEU A 458 -41.65 21.33 -10.62
CA LEU A 458 -41.04 22.61 -11.01
C LEU A 458 -41.40 22.99 -12.46
N ARG A 459 -41.31 22.03 -13.39
CA ARG A 459 -41.68 22.23 -14.80
C ARG A 459 -43.17 22.52 -14.96
N LEU A 460 -44.04 21.85 -14.20
CA LEU A 460 -45.50 22.12 -14.20
C LEU A 460 -45.83 23.53 -13.70
N LEU A 461 -45.07 24.05 -12.73
CA LEU A 461 -45.16 25.43 -12.25
C LEU A 461 -44.57 26.45 -13.25
N GLY A 462 -44.11 26.02 -14.44
CA GLY A 462 -43.45 26.90 -15.39
C GLY A 462 -42.05 27.36 -14.96
N ILE A 463 -41.49 26.78 -13.90
CA ILE A 463 -40.14 27.06 -13.41
C ILE A 463 -39.17 26.16 -14.19
N THR A 464 -38.65 26.68 -15.31
CA THR A 464 -37.69 25.97 -16.18
C THR A 464 -36.27 26.52 -16.09
N GLY A 465 -36.08 27.61 -15.33
CA GLY A 465 -34.77 28.26 -15.19
C GLY A 465 -33.72 27.40 -14.50
N PHE A 466 -34.14 26.44 -13.66
CA PHE A 466 -33.24 25.52 -12.98
C PHE A 466 -33.88 24.14 -12.78
N GLU A 467 -33.04 23.14 -12.54
CA GLU A 467 -33.44 21.79 -12.15
C GLU A 467 -32.44 21.17 -11.15
N ILE A 468 -32.85 20.09 -10.50
CA ILE A 468 -32.01 19.31 -9.60
C ILE A 468 -31.39 18.15 -10.38
N ILE A 469 -30.07 17.97 -10.29
CA ILE A 469 -29.33 16.88 -10.94
C ILE A 469 -28.47 16.10 -9.96
N CYS A 470 -28.18 14.85 -10.30
CA CYS A 470 -27.16 14.06 -9.61
C CYS A 470 -25.77 14.64 -9.94
N HIS A 471 -25.02 15.01 -8.91
CA HIS A 471 -23.64 15.49 -8.99
C HIS A 471 -22.63 14.34 -8.88
N ASP A 472 -22.92 13.36 -8.02
CA ASP A 472 -22.07 12.19 -7.79
C ASP A 472 -22.97 10.97 -7.54
N ALA A 473 -22.96 10.01 -8.45
CA ALA A 473 -23.81 8.83 -8.39
C ALA A 473 -23.34 7.79 -7.36
N GLU A 474 -22.03 7.72 -7.09
CA GLU A 474 -21.47 6.79 -6.10
C GLU A 474 -21.74 7.30 -4.68
N MET A 475 -21.60 8.61 -4.47
CA MET A 475 -21.84 9.28 -3.20
C MET A 475 -23.29 9.76 -3.01
N LYS A 476 -24.16 9.52 -4.01
CA LYS A 476 -25.58 9.94 -4.05
C LYS A 476 -25.78 11.43 -3.73
N LEU A 477 -24.91 12.29 -4.27
CA LEU A 477 -24.96 13.73 -4.08
C LEU A 477 -25.75 14.41 -5.20
N TYR A 478 -26.58 15.40 -4.86
CA TYR A 478 -27.44 16.13 -5.80
C TYR A 478 -27.25 17.65 -5.67
N ARG A 479 -27.45 18.39 -6.77
CA ARG A 479 -27.27 19.85 -6.84
C ARG A 479 -28.29 20.53 -7.73
N LEU A 480 -28.51 21.83 -7.52
CA LEU A 480 -29.24 22.68 -8.46
C LEU A 480 -28.36 23.10 -9.64
N ARG A 481 -28.93 23.13 -10.84
CA ARG A 481 -28.29 23.60 -12.08
C ARG A 481 -29.22 24.58 -12.81
N ARG A 482 -28.69 25.74 -13.23
CA ARG A 482 -29.34 26.66 -14.20
C ARG A 482 -28.75 26.40 -15.59
N GLY A 483 -29.60 26.08 -16.58
CA GLY A 483 -29.20 25.94 -17.99
C GLY A 483 -27.92 25.12 -18.26
N SER A 484 -27.03 25.67 -19.10
CA SER A 484 -25.74 25.10 -19.50
C SER A 484 -24.55 25.63 -18.68
N GLU A 485 -24.77 26.15 -17.47
CA GLU A 485 -23.70 26.73 -16.67
C GLU A 485 -22.65 25.68 -16.24
N PRO A 486 -21.36 26.08 -16.12
CA PRO A 486 -20.28 25.18 -15.72
C PRO A 486 -20.51 24.60 -14.33
N GLU A 487 -19.94 23.42 -14.08
CA GLU A 487 -20.14 22.58 -12.89
C GLU A 487 -19.79 23.21 -11.53
N LYS A 488 -19.43 24.49 -11.45
CA LYS A 488 -19.02 25.16 -10.21
C LYS A 488 -19.80 26.45 -9.89
N ALA A 489 -20.85 26.78 -10.65
CA ALA A 489 -21.62 28.01 -10.40
C ALA A 489 -22.44 27.91 -9.09
N GLU A 490 -22.40 28.97 -8.27
CA GLU A 490 -23.20 29.10 -7.04
C GLU A 490 -24.67 29.44 -7.37
N VAL A 491 -25.41 28.46 -7.91
CA VAL A 491 -26.81 28.65 -8.33
C VAL A 491 -27.72 29.07 -7.16
N PHE A 492 -27.37 28.72 -5.92
CA PHE A 492 -28.16 29.03 -4.73
C PHE A 492 -28.27 30.53 -4.40
N LYS A 493 -27.21 31.32 -4.66
CA LYS A 493 -27.22 32.76 -4.37
C LYS A 493 -28.03 33.56 -5.42
N SER A 494 -28.35 32.94 -6.56
CA SER A 494 -29.12 33.57 -7.64
C SER A 494 -30.61 33.22 -7.64
N LEU A 495 -31.10 32.43 -6.66
CA LEU A 495 -32.53 32.15 -6.51
C LEU A 495 -33.25 33.33 -5.85
N SER A 496 -34.39 33.72 -6.45
CA SER A 496 -35.34 34.63 -5.82
C SER A 496 -36.01 34.01 -4.59
N GLU A 497 -36.52 34.84 -3.69
CA GLU A 497 -37.26 34.37 -2.50
C GLU A 497 -38.48 33.50 -2.86
N GLY A 498 -39.13 33.79 -3.98
CA GLY A 498 -40.21 32.96 -4.53
C GLY A 498 -39.73 31.57 -4.96
N GLU A 499 -38.60 31.48 -5.67
CA GLU A 499 -38.02 30.19 -6.10
C GLU A 499 -37.56 29.34 -4.90
N LYS A 500 -36.93 29.95 -3.89
CA LYS A 500 -36.55 29.25 -2.64
C LYS A 500 -37.77 28.67 -1.93
N THR A 501 -38.83 29.48 -1.82
CA THR A 501 -40.10 29.05 -1.22
C THR A 501 -40.72 27.88 -1.97
N MET A 502 -40.76 27.93 -3.31
CA MET A 502 -41.31 26.85 -4.14
C MET A 502 -40.52 25.55 -4.03
N VAL A 503 -39.19 25.62 -4.07
CA VAL A 503 -38.34 24.41 -3.95
C VAL A 503 -38.48 23.79 -2.56
N ALA A 504 -38.42 24.61 -1.50
CA ALA A 504 -38.66 24.13 -0.14
C ALA A 504 -40.06 23.54 0.03
N PHE A 505 -41.07 24.13 -0.62
CA PHE A 505 -42.45 23.66 -0.56
C PHE A 505 -42.62 22.31 -1.26
N LEU A 506 -42.12 22.14 -2.49
CA LEU A 506 -42.15 20.85 -3.19
C LEU A 506 -41.41 19.77 -2.41
N TYR A 507 -40.29 20.13 -1.80
CA TYR A 507 -39.54 19.27 -0.91
C TYR A 507 -40.37 18.83 0.31
N PHE A 508 -41.05 19.78 0.94
CA PHE A 508 -41.97 19.51 2.05
C PHE A 508 -43.14 18.60 1.64
N ILE A 509 -43.69 18.76 0.44
CA ILE A 509 -44.75 17.87 -0.08
C ILE A 509 -44.26 16.42 -0.21
N GLU A 510 -43.05 16.22 -0.72
CA GLU A 510 -42.47 14.88 -0.87
C GLU A 510 -42.08 14.25 0.48
N SER A 511 -41.62 15.05 1.44
CA SER A 511 -41.39 14.58 2.82
C SER A 511 -42.68 14.26 3.56
N CYS A 512 -43.78 14.95 3.22
CA CYS A 512 -45.11 14.64 3.71
C CYS A 512 -45.62 13.27 3.20
N SER A 513 -45.23 12.90 1.99
CA SER A 513 -45.71 11.70 1.28
C SER A 513 -44.98 10.41 1.67
N GLY A 514 -43.94 10.49 2.51
CA GLY A 514 -43.17 9.33 2.98
C GLY A 514 -42.03 8.89 2.06
N SER A 515 -41.77 9.62 0.97
CA SER A 515 -40.70 9.29 0.01
C SER A 515 -39.28 9.48 0.55
N LEU A 516 -39.12 10.16 1.70
CA LEU A 516 -37.83 10.70 2.15
C LEU A 516 -37.37 10.23 3.54
N THR A 517 -38.20 9.50 4.29
CA THR A 517 -37.85 9.01 5.63
C THR A 517 -37.92 7.49 5.66
N PRO A 518 -36.84 6.79 6.11
CA PRO A 518 -36.84 5.33 6.24
C PRO A 518 -37.90 4.79 7.22
N GLU A 519 -38.28 5.62 8.19
CA GLU A 519 -39.30 5.31 9.18
C GLU A 519 -40.69 5.61 8.62
N THR A 520 -41.53 4.57 8.55
CA THR A 520 -42.92 4.67 8.12
C THR A 520 -43.75 5.25 9.26
N ILE A 521 -43.70 6.57 9.42
CA ILE A 521 -44.59 7.28 10.35
C ILE A 521 -46.01 7.15 9.80
N HIS A 522 -46.86 6.41 10.52
CA HIS A 522 -48.26 6.24 10.13
C HIS A 522 -48.97 7.61 10.04
N PRO A 523 -49.68 7.91 8.93
CA PRO A 523 -50.40 9.18 8.76
C PRO A 523 -51.36 9.52 9.90
N GLU A 524 -51.95 8.52 10.56
CA GLU A 524 -52.84 8.68 11.70
C GLU A 524 -52.17 9.32 12.94
N ASN A 525 -50.84 9.28 13.03
CA ASN A 525 -50.11 9.86 14.17
C ASN A 525 -49.53 11.25 13.87
N LYS A 526 -49.90 11.84 12.72
CA LYS A 526 -49.23 13.01 12.16
C LYS A 526 -50.13 14.24 12.10
N LEU A 527 -49.55 15.39 12.41
CA LEU A 527 -50.11 16.73 12.17
C LEU A 527 -49.21 17.47 11.17
N ILE A 528 -49.79 17.91 10.06
CA ILE A 528 -49.11 18.77 9.09
C ILE A 528 -49.55 20.21 9.32
N VAL A 529 -48.61 21.14 9.42
CA VAL A 529 -48.88 22.57 9.57
C VAL A 529 -48.22 23.33 8.41
N ILE A 530 -49.00 24.11 7.67
CA ILE A 530 -48.53 24.88 6.52
C ILE A 530 -48.85 26.34 6.80
N ASP A 531 -47.83 27.16 6.98
CA ASP A 531 -47.94 28.59 7.28
C ASP A 531 -47.50 29.41 6.08
N ASP A 532 -48.43 30.17 5.52
CA ASP A 532 -48.21 31.07 4.39
C ASP A 532 -47.40 30.41 3.24
N PRO A 533 -47.91 29.35 2.60
CA PRO A 533 -47.17 28.62 1.54
C PRO A 533 -46.91 29.45 0.27
N ILE A 534 -47.49 30.65 0.21
CA ILE A 534 -47.36 31.62 -0.88
C ILE A 534 -46.84 32.92 -0.29
N SER A 535 -45.73 33.42 -0.86
CA SER A 535 -45.24 34.78 -0.60
C SER A 535 -45.90 35.80 -1.55
N SER A 536 -45.82 37.10 -1.22
CA SER A 536 -46.35 38.18 -2.06
C SER A 536 -45.79 38.18 -3.49
N LEU A 537 -44.57 37.68 -3.69
CA LEU A 537 -43.89 37.58 -5.00
C LEU A 537 -44.34 36.36 -5.83
N SER A 538 -45.11 35.44 -5.23
CA SER A 538 -45.48 34.14 -5.81
C SER A 538 -46.96 34.02 -6.20
N HIS A 539 -47.67 35.15 -6.37
CA HIS A 539 -49.11 35.16 -6.68
C HIS A 539 -49.49 34.33 -7.91
N ASN A 540 -48.58 34.22 -8.89
CA ASN A 540 -48.78 33.44 -10.11
C ASN A 540 -48.93 31.93 -9.88
N TYR A 541 -48.57 31.42 -8.69
CA TYR A 541 -48.55 29.98 -8.38
C TYR A 541 -49.60 29.56 -7.34
N ILE A 542 -50.52 30.46 -6.98
CA ILE A 542 -51.52 30.20 -5.94
C ILE A 542 -52.35 28.96 -6.26
N TYR A 543 -52.85 28.83 -7.50
CA TYR A 543 -53.68 27.72 -7.90
C TYR A 543 -52.94 26.39 -7.84
N GLU A 544 -51.70 26.36 -8.29
CA GLU A 544 -50.89 25.16 -8.35
C GLU A 544 -50.48 24.69 -6.95
N VAL A 545 -50.11 25.62 -6.06
CA VAL A 545 -49.81 25.30 -4.66
C VAL A 545 -51.05 24.80 -3.93
N ALA A 546 -52.20 25.47 -4.10
CA ALA A 546 -53.47 25.00 -3.52
C ALA A 546 -53.84 23.59 -4.04
N ALA A 547 -53.70 23.36 -5.35
CA ALA A 547 -53.93 22.07 -5.97
C ALA A 547 -52.97 20.98 -5.45
N LEU A 548 -51.69 21.31 -5.23
CA LEU A 548 -50.70 20.39 -4.66
C LEU A 548 -51.06 19.99 -3.22
N ILE A 549 -51.39 20.96 -2.35
CA ILE A 549 -51.83 20.67 -0.97
C ILE A 549 -53.06 19.77 -1.00
N LYS A 550 -54.06 20.12 -1.83
CA LYS A 550 -55.28 19.32 -1.98
C LYS A 550 -54.96 17.88 -2.40
N ARG A 551 -54.16 17.69 -3.45
CA ARG A 551 -53.90 16.37 -4.05
C ARG A 551 -52.97 15.51 -3.20
N LYS A 552 -51.82 16.05 -2.79
CA LYS A 552 -50.73 15.30 -2.15
C LYS A 552 -50.84 15.24 -0.63
N ILE A 553 -51.57 16.16 0.01
CA ILE A 553 -51.74 16.16 1.47
C ILE A 553 -53.16 15.76 1.86
N ILE A 554 -54.17 16.54 1.45
CA ILE A 554 -55.54 16.40 1.97
C ILE A 554 -56.24 15.14 1.40
N LYS A 555 -56.24 14.96 0.08
CA LYS A 555 -56.86 13.81 -0.61
C LYS A 555 -56.07 12.52 -0.38
N ALA A 556 -54.75 12.60 -0.36
CA ALA A 556 -53.88 11.46 -0.05
C ALA A 556 -53.93 11.02 1.42
N ALA A 557 -54.62 11.80 2.29
CA ALA A 557 -54.68 11.55 3.73
C ALA A 557 -53.28 11.40 4.36
N ALA A 558 -52.35 12.28 3.97
CA ALA A 558 -50.94 12.23 4.40
C ALA A 558 -50.73 12.50 5.90
N ALA A 559 -51.76 12.98 6.59
CA ALA A 559 -51.78 13.21 8.03
C ALA A 559 -53.21 13.13 8.58
N ARG A 560 -53.32 12.88 9.89
CA ARG A 560 -54.60 12.86 10.61
C ARG A 560 -55.26 14.24 10.62
N HIS A 561 -54.45 15.27 10.86
CA HIS A 561 -54.88 16.66 10.95
C HIS A 561 -53.95 17.54 10.10
N VAL A 562 -54.52 18.48 9.36
CA VAL A 562 -53.78 19.45 8.52
C VAL A 562 -54.20 20.85 8.91
N VAL A 563 -53.26 21.68 9.34
CA VAL A 563 -53.49 23.08 9.69
C VAL A 563 -52.88 23.96 8.62
N ILE A 564 -53.66 24.84 8.02
CA ILE A 564 -53.20 25.76 6.98
C ILE A 564 -53.46 27.18 7.49
N LEU A 565 -52.41 27.97 7.60
CA LEU A 565 -52.47 29.37 7.99
C LEU A 565 -52.15 30.23 6.78
N THR A 566 -52.92 31.30 6.58
CA THR A 566 -52.69 32.24 5.47
C THR A 566 -53.06 33.67 5.83
N HIS A 567 -52.29 34.64 5.32
CA HIS A 567 -52.67 36.05 5.27
C HIS A 567 -53.33 36.45 3.94
N ASN A 568 -53.19 35.62 2.92
CA ASN A 568 -53.74 35.87 1.59
C ASN A 568 -55.19 35.37 1.53
N MET A 569 -56.13 36.30 1.37
CA MET A 569 -57.57 36.00 1.28
C MET A 569 -57.91 35.20 0.01
N PHE A 570 -57.24 35.49 -1.10
CA PHE A 570 -57.43 34.76 -2.34
C PHE A 570 -57.03 33.28 -2.19
N PHE A 571 -55.87 33.00 -1.57
CA PHE A 571 -55.47 31.63 -1.25
C PHE A 571 -56.42 30.95 -0.25
N PHE A 572 -56.90 31.69 0.76
CA PHE A 572 -57.90 31.17 1.71
C PHE A 572 -59.17 30.71 0.99
N GLN A 573 -59.72 31.56 0.11
CA GLN A 573 -60.91 31.24 -0.67
C GLN A 573 -60.67 30.11 -1.66
N GLU A 574 -59.51 30.07 -2.32
CA GLU A 574 -59.15 28.98 -3.23
C GLU A 574 -59.07 27.64 -2.49
N MET A 575 -58.49 27.60 -1.29
CA MET A 575 -58.50 26.40 -0.44
C MET A 575 -59.91 25.99 -0.02
N LEU A 576 -60.76 26.95 0.31
CA LEU A 576 -62.16 26.73 0.69
C LEU A 576 -62.99 26.19 -0.47
N LEU A 577 -62.90 26.78 -1.66
CA LEU A 577 -63.57 26.28 -2.89
C LEU A 577 -63.10 24.87 -3.26
N ASN A 578 -61.83 24.57 -2.96
CA ASN A 578 -61.27 23.24 -3.16
C ASN A 578 -61.74 22.18 -2.14
N SER A 579 -62.42 22.57 -1.06
CA SER A 579 -62.87 21.65 0.00
C SER A 579 -64.05 20.74 -0.41
N GLY A 580 -64.80 21.09 -1.45
CA GLY A 580 -65.97 20.33 -1.94
C GLY A 580 -67.20 21.22 -2.18
N ARG A 581 -68.40 20.62 -2.25
CA ARG A 581 -69.66 21.39 -2.37
C ARG A 581 -69.93 22.17 -1.08
N LEU A 582 -69.94 23.49 -1.20
CA LEU A 582 -70.41 24.42 -0.17
C LEU A 582 -71.94 24.27 -0.04
N GLN A 583 -72.44 23.98 1.16
CA GLN A 583 -73.88 23.79 1.44
C GLN A 583 -74.41 24.98 2.25
N ASP A 584 -75.53 25.57 1.84
CA ASP A 584 -76.08 26.83 2.35
C ASP A 584 -76.52 26.85 3.84
N GLY A 585 -76.33 25.75 4.58
CA GLY A 585 -76.72 25.65 6.00
C GLY A 585 -75.57 25.38 6.97
N ARG A 586 -74.31 25.30 6.50
CA ARG A 586 -73.15 24.96 7.35
C ARG A 586 -72.21 26.15 7.49
N LYS A 587 -71.69 26.36 8.70
CA LYS A 587 -70.64 27.38 8.95
C LYS A 587 -69.28 27.01 8.36
N ALA A 588 -69.03 25.73 8.06
CA ALA A 588 -67.80 25.24 7.44
C ALA A 588 -68.04 23.96 6.62
N PRO A 589 -67.17 23.62 5.66
CA PRO A 589 -67.21 22.34 4.94
C PRO A 589 -67.12 21.12 5.88
N ALA A 590 -67.59 19.96 5.41
CA ALA A 590 -67.54 18.74 6.20
C ALA A 590 -66.10 18.36 6.58
N ASN A 591 -65.85 18.13 7.88
CA ASN A 591 -64.52 17.85 8.47
C ASN A 591 -63.51 19.00 8.39
N TRP A 592 -63.98 20.23 8.17
CA TRP A 592 -63.15 21.44 8.18
C TRP A 592 -63.52 22.34 9.36
N SER A 593 -62.53 23.01 9.92
CA SER A 593 -62.73 24.13 10.85
C SER A 593 -62.08 25.38 10.28
N LEU A 594 -62.81 26.49 10.36
CA LEU A 594 -62.38 27.79 9.86
C LEU A 594 -62.19 28.73 11.04
N PHE A 595 -61.00 29.33 11.14
CA PHE A 595 -60.69 30.29 12.19
C PHE A 595 -60.09 31.56 11.62
N ARG A 596 -60.15 32.61 12.43
CA ARG A 596 -59.52 33.89 12.16
C ARG A 596 -58.71 34.34 13.36
N ILE A 597 -57.46 34.74 13.14
CA ILE A 597 -56.62 35.38 14.14
C ILE A 597 -56.70 36.89 13.97
N ILE A 598 -57.25 37.55 14.98
CA ILE A 598 -57.37 39.00 15.09
C ILE A 598 -56.41 39.53 16.17
N LYS A 599 -56.05 40.81 16.08
CA LYS A 599 -55.09 41.44 17.00
C LYS A 599 -55.56 42.85 17.38
N SER A 600 -55.83 43.07 18.66
CA SER A 600 -55.86 44.41 19.26
C SER A 600 -54.53 44.68 19.97
N ASP A 601 -54.50 44.73 21.30
CA ASP A 601 -53.28 44.75 22.11
C ASP A 601 -52.58 43.40 22.07
N TYR A 602 -53.38 42.32 22.10
CA TYR A 602 -52.93 40.94 22.00
C TYR A 602 -53.75 40.16 20.97
N SER A 603 -53.17 39.08 20.46
CA SER A 603 -53.82 38.16 19.52
C SER A 603 -54.93 37.35 20.19
N SER A 604 -56.01 37.09 19.46
CA SER A 604 -57.06 36.12 19.80
C SER A 604 -57.49 35.33 18.56
N CYS A 605 -58.18 34.22 18.79
CA CYS A 605 -58.69 33.33 17.75
C CYS A 605 -60.22 33.30 17.81
N GLU A 606 -60.87 33.53 16.67
CA GLU A 606 -62.33 33.45 16.53
C GLU A 606 -62.71 32.43 15.46
N THR A 607 -63.88 31.82 15.60
CA THR A 607 -64.46 30.96 14.54
C THR A 607 -64.90 31.83 13.37
N LEU A 608 -64.56 31.41 12.15
CA LEU A 608 -64.98 32.07 10.92
C LEU A 608 -66.03 31.23 10.21
N SER A 609 -67.07 31.85 9.65
CA SER A 609 -68.01 31.18 8.75
C SER A 609 -67.53 31.21 7.31
N MET A 610 -67.81 30.17 6.53
CA MET A 610 -67.60 30.16 5.08
C MET A 610 -68.45 31.19 4.32
N HIS A 611 -69.47 31.76 4.97
CA HIS A 611 -70.30 32.84 4.43
C HIS A 611 -69.80 34.24 4.82
N GLU A 612 -68.73 34.33 5.61
CA GLU A 612 -68.09 35.56 6.02
C GLU A 612 -66.79 35.76 5.24
N MET A 613 -66.44 37.03 4.95
CA MET A 613 -65.20 37.39 4.26
C MET A 613 -65.02 36.68 2.90
N LEU A 614 -66.08 36.62 2.09
CA LEU A 614 -66.09 35.95 0.78
C LEU A 614 -65.07 36.56 -0.21
N ASN A 615 -64.76 37.83 -0.04
CA ASN A 615 -63.80 38.57 -0.86
C ASN A 615 -63.14 39.68 -0.04
N GLU A 616 -62.14 40.33 -0.64
CA GLU A 616 -61.38 41.40 0.00
C GLU A 616 -62.27 42.57 0.43
N TYR A 617 -63.31 42.90 -0.35
CA TYR A 617 -64.25 43.96 0.00
C TYR A 617 -65.01 43.65 1.29
N GLN A 618 -65.58 42.45 1.42
CA GLN A 618 -66.24 42.01 2.66
C GLN A 618 -65.26 41.93 3.84
N ALA A 619 -63.99 41.60 3.60
CA ALA A 619 -62.96 41.61 4.64
C ALA A 619 -62.70 43.01 5.22
N LEU A 620 -62.80 44.06 4.40
CA LEU A 620 -62.72 45.45 4.85
C LEU A 620 -63.88 45.79 5.79
N TRP A 621 -65.11 45.44 5.42
CA TRP A 621 -66.29 45.65 6.29
C TRP A 621 -66.22 44.84 7.58
N GLN A 622 -65.69 43.62 7.52
CA GLN A 622 -65.44 42.84 8.72
C GLN A 622 -64.44 43.54 9.65
N THR A 623 -63.39 44.16 9.09
CA THR A 623 -62.42 44.96 9.87
C THR A 623 -63.10 46.15 10.56
N LEU A 624 -64.07 46.82 9.92
CA LEU A 624 -64.85 47.88 10.58
C LEU A 624 -65.68 47.35 11.75
N LYS A 625 -66.38 46.22 11.56
CA LYS A 625 -67.14 45.56 12.64
C LYS A 625 -66.22 45.17 13.80
N ASP A 626 -65.01 44.69 13.52
CA ASP A 626 -64.05 44.35 14.57
C ASP A 626 -63.58 45.58 15.35
N VAL A 627 -63.43 46.75 14.72
CA VAL A 627 -63.10 47.99 15.44
C VAL A 627 -64.28 48.47 16.30
N ARG A 628 -65.51 48.41 15.77
CA ARG A 628 -66.75 48.68 16.54
C ARG A 628 -66.79 47.83 17.81
N ASP A 629 -66.55 46.54 17.65
CA ASP A 629 -66.61 45.54 18.73
C ASP A 629 -65.33 45.51 19.61
N ALA A 630 -64.41 46.48 19.44
CA ALA A 630 -63.15 46.62 20.19
C ALA A 630 -62.18 45.42 20.07
N LYS A 631 -62.31 44.66 18.98
CA LYS A 631 -61.48 43.49 18.65
C LYS A 631 -60.19 43.84 17.89
N THR A 632 -60.15 45.03 17.28
CA THR A 632 -59.00 45.55 16.51
C THR A 632 -58.71 47.01 16.90
N GLN A 633 -57.46 47.45 16.76
CA GLN A 633 -57.04 48.82 17.06
C GLN A 633 -57.72 49.85 16.15
N PRO A 634 -58.24 50.98 16.66
CA PRO A 634 -58.88 52.04 15.86
C PRO A 634 -58.00 52.67 14.77
N VAL A 635 -56.68 52.51 14.82
CA VAL A 635 -55.75 53.05 13.81
C VAL A 635 -55.99 52.55 12.38
N VAL A 636 -56.53 51.33 12.23
CA VAL A 636 -56.80 50.74 10.90
C VAL A 636 -58.03 51.36 10.23
N LEU A 637 -58.86 52.07 11.00
CA LEU A 637 -60.18 52.53 10.62
C LEU A 637 -60.13 53.50 9.41
N PHE A 638 -59.18 54.44 9.38
CA PHE A 638 -59.06 55.40 8.28
C PHE A 638 -58.74 54.74 6.93
N ASN A 639 -57.76 53.84 6.90
CA ASN A 639 -57.38 53.14 5.68
C ASN A 639 -58.50 52.18 5.23
N THR A 640 -59.14 51.48 6.16
CA THR A 640 -60.26 50.59 5.84
C THR A 640 -61.44 51.37 5.27
N MET A 641 -61.83 52.49 5.89
CA MET A 641 -62.92 53.34 5.41
C MET A 641 -62.65 53.89 4.01
N ARG A 642 -61.45 54.41 3.76
CA ARG A 642 -61.08 54.90 2.42
C ARG A 642 -61.19 53.80 1.37
N ASN A 643 -60.60 52.63 1.62
CA ASN A 643 -60.66 51.51 0.67
C ASN A 643 -62.10 51.07 0.41
N ILE A 644 -62.99 51.09 1.42
CA ILE A 644 -64.40 50.76 1.23
C ILE A 644 -65.10 51.79 0.35
N LEU A 645 -64.92 53.09 0.62
CA LEU A 645 -65.54 54.16 -0.19
C LEU A 645 -65.02 54.10 -1.62
N GLU A 646 -63.71 54.06 -1.82
CA GLU A 646 -63.12 54.01 -3.16
C GLU A 646 -63.56 52.75 -3.91
N TYR A 647 -63.53 51.58 -3.28
CA TYR A 647 -63.95 50.34 -3.94
C TYR A 647 -65.44 50.37 -4.31
N TYR A 648 -66.32 50.73 -3.37
CA TYR A 648 -67.76 50.74 -3.59
C TYR A 648 -68.18 51.78 -4.64
N PHE A 649 -67.81 53.04 -4.45
CA PHE A 649 -68.25 54.13 -5.31
C PHE A 649 -67.59 54.09 -6.70
N SER A 650 -66.40 53.51 -6.81
CA SER A 650 -65.77 53.24 -8.11
C SER A 650 -66.47 52.08 -8.84
N PHE A 651 -66.76 50.97 -8.14
CA PHE A 651 -67.47 49.82 -8.71
C PHE A 651 -68.91 50.15 -9.11
N SER A 652 -69.62 50.95 -8.30
CA SER A 652 -70.98 51.40 -8.57
C SER A 652 -71.06 52.62 -9.51
N CYS A 653 -69.93 53.10 -10.03
CA CYS A 653 -69.83 54.29 -10.91
C CYS A 653 -70.45 55.57 -10.29
N LYS A 654 -70.34 55.74 -8.97
CA LYS A 654 -70.90 56.85 -8.18
C LYS A 654 -69.82 57.80 -7.61
N ASN A 655 -68.65 57.88 -8.24
CA ASN A 655 -67.52 58.69 -7.75
C ASN A 655 -67.86 60.19 -7.60
N GLU A 656 -68.66 60.75 -8.52
CA GLU A 656 -69.11 62.15 -8.43
C GLU A 656 -70.03 62.36 -7.22
N LYS A 657 -70.98 61.44 -6.98
CA LYS A 657 -71.85 61.47 -5.80
C LYS A 657 -71.07 61.38 -4.48
N LEU A 658 -70.04 60.54 -4.43
CA LEU A 658 -69.16 60.45 -3.25
C LEU A 658 -68.46 61.79 -3.00
N LYS A 659 -67.94 62.42 -4.06
CA LYS A 659 -67.27 63.73 -3.95
C LYS A 659 -68.24 64.81 -3.47
N GLU A 660 -69.42 64.91 -4.08
CA GLU A 660 -70.47 65.85 -3.69
C GLU A 660 -70.92 65.64 -2.25
N ALA A 661 -71.12 64.39 -1.82
CA ALA A 661 -71.51 64.06 -0.45
C ALA A 661 -70.42 64.45 0.57
N LEU A 662 -69.14 64.21 0.25
CA LEU A 662 -68.02 64.61 1.11
C LEU A 662 -67.87 66.14 1.18
N GLU A 663 -68.09 66.86 0.08
CA GLU A 663 -68.08 68.33 0.03
C GLU A 663 -69.27 68.96 0.78
N SER A 664 -70.48 68.40 0.61
CA SER A 664 -71.70 68.80 1.33
C SER A 664 -71.55 68.58 2.83
N LEU A 665 -71.10 67.40 3.26
CA LEU A 665 -70.86 67.08 4.67
C LEU A 665 -69.78 67.97 5.30
N ALA A 666 -68.75 68.36 4.53
CA ALA A 666 -67.72 69.30 4.99
C ALA A 666 -68.27 70.73 5.17
N THR A 667 -69.23 71.13 4.34
CA THR A 667 -69.84 72.47 4.37
C THR A 667 -70.91 72.60 5.46
N GLU A 668 -71.78 71.61 5.60
CA GLU A 668 -72.89 71.56 6.59
C GLU A 668 -72.40 71.52 8.04
N HIS A 669 -71.20 70.97 8.28
CA HIS A 669 -70.59 70.87 9.60
C HIS A 669 -69.39 71.82 9.78
N SER A 670 -69.33 72.91 9.00
CA SER A 670 -68.21 73.86 8.97
C SER A 670 -67.95 74.59 10.30
N ASP A 671 -69.01 74.92 11.07
CA ASP A 671 -68.86 75.58 12.38
C ASP A 671 -68.17 74.71 13.46
N ALA A 672 -68.13 73.39 13.26
CA ALA A 672 -67.46 72.44 14.15
C ALA A 672 -66.15 71.85 13.56
N GLY A 673 -65.84 72.11 12.28
CA GLY A 673 -64.62 71.66 11.60
C GLY A 673 -64.44 70.14 11.46
N GLU A 674 -65.47 69.36 11.80
CA GLU A 674 -65.34 67.91 12.03
C GLU A 674 -65.13 67.13 10.73
N TYR A 675 -65.90 67.43 9.67
CA TYR A 675 -65.86 66.68 8.41
C TYR A 675 -64.69 67.03 7.49
N ASP A 676 -64.19 68.27 7.51
CA ASP A 676 -62.90 68.61 6.85
C ASP A 676 -61.76 67.81 7.50
N SER A 677 -61.81 67.62 8.83
CA SER A 677 -60.84 66.78 9.54
C SER A 677 -60.95 65.29 9.18
N PHE A 678 -62.17 64.76 8.96
CA PHE A 678 -62.39 63.37 8.54
C PHE A 678 -61.95 63.12 7.10
N TYR A 679 -62.36 63.97 6.15
CA TYR A 679 -61.95 63.87 4.75
C TYR A 679 -60.42 63.98 4.61
N ARG A 680 -59.81 64.91 5.34
CA ARG A 680 -58.34 65.00 5.43
C ARG A 680 -57.73 63.78 6.14
N ALA A 681 -58.34 63.26 7.20
CA ALA A 681 -57.82 62.10 7.94
C ALA A 681 -57.80 60.84 7.07
N ILE A 682 -58.92 60.52 6.39
CA ILE A 682 -58.98 59.34 5.51
C ILE A 682 -58.05 59.47 4.30
N ASN A 683 -57.89 60.66 3.71
CA ASN A 683 -56.98 60.89 2.56
C ASN A 683 -55.50 60.97 2.95
N ARG A 684 -55.18 61.53 4.12
CA ARG A 684 -53.79 61.70 4.58
C ARG A 684 -53.21 60.44 5.19
N HIS A 685 -54.00 59.63 5.92
CA HIS A 685 -53.54 58.39 6.57
C HIS A 685 -53.52 57.16 5.66
N SER A 686 -53.84 57.34 4.38
CA SER A 686 -53.87 56.28 3.35
C SER A 686 -52.75 56.40 2.32
N HIS A 687 -52.00 57.51 2.33
CA HIS A 687 -50.70 57.61 1.68
C HIS A 687 -49.61 57.41 2.72
N SER A 688 -48.68 56.49 2.47
CA SER A 688 -47.46 56.30 3.27
C SER A 688 -46.48 57.45 3.00
N ASP A 689 -46.84 58.67 3.40
CA ASP A 689 -45.97 59.84 3.34
C ASP A 689 -45.19 59.97 4.67
N GLY A 690 -43.87 60.16 4.59
CA GLY A 690 -42.96 60.26 5.74
C GLY A 690 -43.20 61.46 6.66
N ARG A 691 -44.18 62.32 6.32
CA ARG A 691 -44.65 63.44 7.15
C ARG A 691 -45.86 63.09 8.04
N ASN A 692 -46.36 61.86 7.99
CA ASN A 692 -47.44 61.38 8.87
C ASN A 692 -46.89 61.07 10.26
N LEU A 693 -46.97 62.04 11.17
CA LEU A 693 -46.67 61.86 12.59
C LEU A 693 -47.86 61.15 13.26
N PHE A 694 -47.67 59.92 13.74
CA PHE A 694 -48.59 59.30 14.69
C PHE A 694 -48.47 60.05 16.03
N SER A 695 -49.18 61.17 16.14
CA SER A 695 -49.42 61.81 17.42
C SER A 695 -50.23 60.86 18.30
N THR A 696 -49.85 60.74 19.56
CA THR A 696 -50.46 59.97 20.65
C THR A 696 -51.87 60.44 21.01
N GLY A 697 -52.75 60.63 20.03
CA GLY A 697 -54.15 60.99 20.19
C GLY A 697 -55.03 59.74 20.23
N VAL A 698 -55.96 59.69 21.18
CA VAL A 698 -57.00 58.66 21.24
C VAL A 698 -57.93 58.85 20.04
N ILE A 699 -57.95 57.88 19.12
CA ILE A 699 -58.88 57.87 17.99
C ILE A 699 -60.28 57.53 18.53
N ASP A 700 -61.22 58.47 18.43
CA ASP A 700 -62.62 58.25 18.78
C ASP A 700 -63.33 57.42 17.70
N LYS A 701 -63.37 56.09 17.93
CA LYS A 701 -63.94 55.13 16.98
C LYS A 701 -65.43 55.37 16.70
N GLU A 702 -66.22 55.78 17.70
CA GLU A 702 -67.67 55.96 17.58
C GLU A 702 -67.96 57.16 16.69
N ARG A 703 -67.23 58.25 16.92
CA ARG A 703 -67.30 59.44 16.08
C ARG A 703 -67.01 59.13 14.62
N TYR A 704 -65.91 58.45 14.33
CA TYR A 704 -65.54 58.16 12.94
C TYR A 704 -66.46 57.12 12.27
N LEU A 705 -66.98 56.13 13.00
CA LEU A 705 -67.99 55.20 12.46
C LEU A 705 -69.29 55.93 12.10
N ASN A 706 -69.74 56.88 12.93
CA ASN A 706 -70.91 57.70 12.64
C ASN A 706 -70.67 58.61 11.42
N MET A 707 -69.47 59.23 11.35
CA MET A 707 -69.11 60.06 10.20
C MET A 707 -69.11 59.29 8.89
N PHE A 708 -68.56 58.07 8.91
CA PHE A 708 -68.56 57.16 7.79
C PHE A 708 -69.98 56.71 7.40
N ARG A 709 -70.86 56.40 8.37
CA ARG A 709 -72.28 56.08 8.12
C ARG A 709 -73.00 57.23 7.39
N LYS A 710 -72.78 58.47 7.82
CA LYS A 710 -73.39 59.65 7.18
C LYS A 710 -73.00 59.83 5.71
N VAL A 711 -71.83 59.38 5.28
CA VAL A 711 -71.45 59.36 3.85
C VAL A 711 -72.42 58.48 3.04
N PHE A 712 -72.78 57.30 3.56
CA PHE A 712 -73.75 56.41 2.90
C PHE A 712 -75.18 56.96 2.96
N ILE A 713 -75.55 57.71 4.01
CA ILE A 713 -76.85 58.40 4.09
C ILE A 713 -76.95 59.50 3.03
N HIS A 714 -75.94 60.37 2.91
CA HIS A 714 -75.94 61.48 1.94
C HIS A 714 -75.82 61.01 0.47
N THR A 715 -75.48 59.74 0.23
CA THR A 715 -75.38 59.16 -1.12
C THR A 715 -76.57 58.27 -1.49
N ASP A 716 -77.61 58.20 -0.65
CA ASP A 716 -78.77 57.31 -0.78
C ASP A 716 -78.40 55.81 -0.80
N ASP A 717 -77.31 55.43 -0.12
CA ASP A 717 -76.78 54.05 -0.06
C ASP A 717 -76.78 53.50 1.39
N HIS A 718 -77.65 54.02 2.26
CA HIS A 718 -77.70 53.62 3.68
C HIS A 718 -78.08 52.16 3.89
N GLU A 719 -78.97 51.60 3.05
CA GLU A 719 -79.32 50.17 3.08
C GLU A 719 -78.08 49.27 2.91
N HIS A 720 -77.15 49.64 2.04
CA HIS A 720 -75.90 48.90 1.83
C HIS A 720 -75.02 48.95 3.08
N TYR A 721 -74.89 50.12 3.71
CA TYR A 721 -74.16 50.24 4.98
C TYR A 721 -74.77 49.33 6.06
N LEU A 722 -76.09 49.36 6.23
CA LEU A 722 -76.80 48.53 7.21
C LEU A 722 -76.58 47.04 6.95
N ALA A 723 -76.72 46.61 5.70
CA ALA A 723 -76.49 45.21 5.31
C ALA A 723 -75.05 44.75 5.61
N MET A 724 -74.04 45.58 5.32
CA MET A 724 -72.64 45.22 5.53
C MET A 724 -72.21 45.27 7.00
N MET A 725 -72.82 46.17 7.79
CA MET A 725 -72.61 46.28 9.24
C MET A 725 -73.43 45.26 10.06
N GLY A 726 -74.41 44.61 9.42
CA GLY A 726 -75.32 43.66 10.06
C GLY A 726 -76.36 44.33 10.96
N GLU A 727 -76.77 45.54 10.62
CA GLU A 727 -77.77 46.35 11.34
C GLU A 727 -79.14 46.25 10.64
N SER A 728 -80.23 46.27 11.39
CA SER A 728 -81.60 46.34 10.87
C SER A 728 -82.21 47.73 11.13
N GLU A 729 -82.93 48.30 10.17
CA GLU A 729 -83.57 49.62 10.29
C GLU A 729 -84.64 49.65 11.39
N GLU A 730 -84.47 50.50 12.42
CA GLU A 730 -85.57 50.88 13.32
C GLU A 730 -86.46 51.91 12.63
N ARG A 731 -87.73 51.57 12.37
CA ARG A 731 -88.72 52.51 11.80
C ARG A 731 -89.19 53.48 12.89
N PRO A 732 -89.23 54.81 12.64
CA PRO A 732 -89.78 55.76 13.61
C PRO A 732 -91.30 55.59 13.77
N GLU A 733 -91.79 55.62 15.02
CA GLU A 733 -93.20 55.78 15.34
C GLU A 733 -93.69 57.16 14.86
N THR A 734 -94.70 57.17 13.98
CA THR A 734 -95.42 58.38 13.59
C THR A 734 -96.42 58.77 14.69
N GLU A 735 -96.31 59.98 15.23
CA GLU A 735 -97.38 60.66 15.97
C GLU A 735 -98.59 60.93 15.04
N ALA A 736 -99.79 60.90 15.65
CA ALA A 736 -101.11 61.02 15.02
C ALA A 736 -101.47 62.43 14.53
#